data_AF-A0A7C8IQK0-F1
#
_entry.id   AF-A0A7C8IQK0-F1
#
_cell.length_a   1.000
_cell.length_b   1.000
_cell.length_c   1.000
_cell.angle_alpha   90.00
_cell.angle_beta   90.00
_cell.angle_gamma   90.00
#
_symmetry.space_group_name_H-M   'P 1'
#
loop_
_entity.id
_entity.type
_entity.pdbx_description
1 polymer ?
#
loop_
_entity_poly.entity_id
_entity_poly.type
_entity_poly.pdbx_seq_one_letter_code
_entity_poly.pdbx_strand_id
1 'polypeptide(L)'
;MAVALSAMITFMVFTHTVLAHRQPQIPWEKYGVRGTSFLDHEDAISGFMGRGFLRENIPYIDIPDELIQDVYYYRWTSLQRNLRYVTAGTGYMCTEFVHPVGYAQAFGTIDAAAGHQIDEARWLRNTAYADDYIQLYTRGPADPLQYTQWILDATSRRAMVTGDSEFLASQLHDMVRVWGLWDPYFDSTVGLYYYQPVWDAQELSLPGFIADPENKDWILRKDGPDTYRPSHNAYMVANARAIARAANIAHDDLTSSNFSKIADELEAAMYELLWAPEQEFFMDIIRPGNPKLTRLTGREQVGLFPYRFGIGLEKSYAQPALDTMFDPIGFLAPYGPPTLEIRDPWFAATKPDPDYCCWWNGMSWPYSTSHTLKSLAAIYRSGVTNATAEQYYQYLYTYARTQQKDGMPYVAESHSPFDGVWSADSRNHSEHYDHSTNNDDVITGLLGIIPQPDDTLHIAPIVPSNWTYFALENLPYHGHLVTVLYDKDGSRYNAGPGLAVYVDGEMIHQGEDQSAIVPIPPPIIPQEEKPINIAANPDGPGQYPMVNATFTYPGDYTYKAIDGVVYYDRVPDNRWTDYTSPNPNDTLTVHFARPHNVSSVTLALFSDISRGGRVDLPRVIEIYGSSGHITTVDSSTKLVPNDENEIGFDTVETTFVAVNMYRRSATTWVGVCELEVWTPPPTGPTYFAVDAHLTGATTQVLFDTWSTATSNGAVVGGVGADSNVAFAGIKSDGGSTRLALSYASTGNSAVNISVEVNQTPQTVIDLIPTQGRYATVVADITLAKGKNYVSLRGGSDKVDILYETVRID
;
A
#
# COMPACT_ATOMS: atom_id res chain seq x y z
N MET A 1 11.82 -62.48 -50.95
CA MET A 1 12.73 -61.45 -50.40
C MET A 1 12.04 -60.11 -50.51
N ALA A 2 11.48 -59.60 -49.41
CA ALA A 2 11.29 -58.17 -49.15
C ALA A 2 10.76 -58.06 -47.72
N VAL A 3 11.60 -57.47 -46.88
CA VAL A 3 11.41 -57.19 -45.46
C VAL A 3 10.52 -55.95 -45.35
N ALA A 4 9.48 -55.99 -44.51
CA ALA A 4 8.75 -54.80 -44.09
C ALA A 4 9.09 -54.52 -42.62
N LEU A 5 9.88 -53.46 -42.41
CA LEU A 5 10.27 -52.91 -41.12
C LEU A 5 9.11 -52.08 -40.52
N SER A 6 8.98 -52.18 -39.20
CA SER A 6 8.10 -51.40 -38.32
C SER A 6 8.16 -49.88 -38.48
N ALA A 7 7.05 -49.22 -38.17
CA ALA A 7 7.06 -48.00 -37.36
C ALA A 7 5.78 -47.95 -36.51
N MET A 8 5.92 -48.29 -35.23
CA MET A 8 4.95 -47.96 -34.18
C MET A 8 4.94 -46.44 -34.05
N ILE A 9 3.78 -45.82 -34.25
CA ILE A 9 3.55 -44.42 -33.89
C ILE A 9 3.25 -44.43 -32.39
N THR A 10 4.27 -44.13 -31.60
CA THR A 10 4.13 -43.83 -30.17
C THR A 10 3.45 -42.47 -30.05
N PHE A 11 2.19 -42.45 -29.60
CA PHE A 11 1.56 -41.21 -29.14
C PHE A 11 2.34 -40.71 -27.92
N MET A 12 3.09 -39.63 -28.08
CA MET A 12 3.58 -38.85 -26.95
C MET A 12 2.36 -38.20 -26.28
N VAL A 13 1.95 -38.76 -25.15
CA VAL A 13 1.14 -38.06 -24.17
C VAL A 13 2.05 -37.01 -23.54
N PHE A 14 1.86 -35.75 -23.93
CA PHE A 14 2.46 -34.63 -23.22
C PHE A 14 1.80 -34.53 -21.84
N THR A 15 2.48 -35.05 -20.82
CA THR A 15 2.14 -34.83 -19.42
C THR A 15 2.47 -33.38 -19.06
N HIS A 16 1.45 -32.52 -18.98
CA HIS A 16 1.56 -31.22 -18.32
C HIS A 16 0.61 -31.22 -17.12
N THR A 17 1.17 -31.49 -15.95
CA THR A 17 0.66 -31.08 -14.64
C THR A 17 1.91 -30.62 -13.91
N VAL A 18 1.95 -29.40 -13.39
CA VAL A 18 1.59 -29.09 -12.00
C VAL A 18 1.33 -27.58 -11.90
N LEU A 19 0.21 -27.20 -11.25
CA LEU A 19 0.06 -25.89 -10.59
C LEU A 19 1.28 -25.70 -9.70
N ALA A 20 2.21 -24.82 -10.05
CA ALA A 20 2.99 -24.18 -9.02
C ALA A 20 2.02 -23.25 -8.30
N HIS A 21 1.60 -23.63 -7.09
CA HIS A 21 0.92 -22.74 -6.16
C HIS A 21 1.95 -21.72 -5.68
N ARG A 22 2.31 -20.81 -6.57
CA ARG A 22 3.38 -19.86 -6.37
C ARG A 22 3.05 -18.70 -7.27
N GLN A 23 2.75 -17.55 -6.66
CA GLN A 23 3.36 -16.33 -7.17
C GLN A 23 4.85 -16.62 -7.45
N PRO A 24 5.52 -15.93 -8.38
CA PRO A 24 6.98 -15.94 -8.44
C PRO A 24 7.57 -15.16 -7.24
N GLN A 25 7.22 -15.58 -6.03
CA GLN A 25 7.99 -15.37 -4.83
C GLN A 25 9.26 -16.21 -5.02
N ILE A 26 10.42 -15.56 -4.97
CA ILE A 26 11.67 -16.27 -4.81
C ILE A 26 11.48 -17.08 -3.53
N PRO A 27 11.50 -18.42 -3.58
CA PRO A 27 11.30 -19.20 -2.37
C PRO A 27 12.44 -18.79 -1.46
N TRP A 28 12.17 -18.18 -0.30
CA TRP A 28 13.25 -17.80 0.61
C TRP A 28 14.07 -19.03 1.04
N GLU A 29 13.54 -20.24 0.86
CA GLU A 29 14.26 -21.51 0.86
C GLU A 29 15.54 -21.51 0.00
N LYS A 30 15.55 -20.78 -1.12
CA LYS A 30 16.72 -20.56 -1.99
C LYS A 30 17.83 -19.80 -1.28
N TYR A 31 17.46 -18.90 -0.38
CA TYR A 31 18.36 -18.16 0.50
C TYR A 31 18.60 -18.87 1.84
N GLY A 32 18.10 -20.11 2.02
CA GLY A 32 18.24 -20.88 3.24
C GLY A 32 17.29 -20.49 4.38
N VAL A 33 16.43 -19.50 4.16
CA VAL A 33 15.44 -19.01 5.14
C VAL A 33 14.34 -20.04 5.32
N ARG A 34 14.04 -20.40 6.57
CA ARG A 34 13.03 -21.39 6.93
C ARG A 34 12.24 -20.96 8.14
N GLY A 35 10.92 -21.02 8.07
CA GLY A 35 10.07 -20.76 9.23
C GLY A 35 10.10 -21.90 10.25
N THR A 36 9.52 -21.64 11.42
CA THR A 36 9.14 -22.66 12.40
C THR A 36 7.68 -23.09 12.17
N SER A 37 7.19 -24.08 12.93
CA SER A 37 5.81 -24.57 12.86
C SER A 37 5.28 -24.98 14.23
N PHE A 38 5.38 -24.08 15.21
CA PHE A 38 4.83 -24.24 16.56
C PHE A 38 3.31 -24.06 16.57
N LEU A 39 2.79 -23.17 15.72
CA LEU A 39 1.38 -22.88 15.55
C LEU A 39 0.80 -23.61 14.32
N ASP A 40 -0.51 -23.88 14.33
CA ASP A 40 -1.22 -24.36 13.15
C ASP A 40 -1.56 -23.19 12.22
N HIS A 41 -0.69 -22.97 11.23
CA HIS A 41 -0.83 -21.87 10.27
C HIS A 41 -2.07 -22.00 9.39
N GLU A 42 -2.50 -23.23 9.07
CA GLU A 42 -3.63 -23.45 8.18
C GLU A 42 -4.96 -23.22 8.90
N ASP A 43 -5.06 -23.65 10.16
CA ASP A 43 -6.27 -23.45 10.97
C ASP A 43 -6.56 -21.96 11.17
N ALA A 44 -5.52 -21.17 11.52
CA ALA A 44 -5.61 -19.74 11.77
C ALA A 44 -6.17 -18.93 10.58
N ILE A 45 -5.92 -19.36 9.34
CA ILE A 45 -6.39 -18.67 8.12
C ILE A 45 -7.56 -19.38 7.43
N SER A 46 -8.03 -20.52 7.98
CA SER A 46 -8.98 -21.41 7.30
C SER A 46 -10.34 -20.76 6.99
N GLY A 47 -10.77 -19.81 7.82
CA GLY A 47 -12.03 -19.06 7.68
C GLY A 47 -12.00 -17.90 6.68
N PHE A 48 -10.82 -17.55 6.15
CA PHE A 48 -10.66 -16.39 5.28
C PHE A 48 -10.53 -16.77 3.80
N MET A 49 -10.80 -15.79 2.95
CA MET A 49 -10.55 -15.87 1.50
C MET A 49 -9.13 -15.41 1.20
N GLY A 50 -8.59 -15.77 0.02
CA GLY A 50 -7.23 -15.41 -0.37
C GLY A 50 -6.16 -16.04 0.51
N ARG A 51 -6.33 -17.30 0.91
CA ARG A 51 -5.46 -18.01 1.87
C ARG A 51 -4.05 -18.21 1.34
N GLY A 52 -3.87 -18.32 0.02
CA GLY A 52 -2.55 -18.33 -0.62
C GLY A 52 -1.71 -17.13 -0.22
N PHE A 53 -2.24 -15.93 -0.43
CA PHE A 53 -1.60 -14.68 -0.01
C PHE A 53 -1.30 -14.65 1.48
N LEU A 54 -2.27 -15.02 2.34
CA LEU A 54 -2.08 -14.98 3.79
C LEU A 54 -0.92 -15.90 4.21
N ARG A 55 -0.94 -17.16 3.76
CA ARG A 55 0.13 -18.15 4.00
C ARG A 55 1.51 -17.64 3.59
N GLU A 56 1.58 -16.96 2.47
CA GLU A 56 2.84 -16.50 1.88
C GLU A 56 3.39 -15.25 2.55
N ASN A 57 2.55 -14.42 3.18
CA ASN A 57 2.96 -13.08 3.59
C ASN A 57 2.88 -12.78 5.10
N ILE A 58 1.95 -13.39 5.85
CA ILE A 58 1.65 -12.90 7.20
C ILE A 58 2.45 -13.63 8.29
N PRO A 59 2.76 -12.95 9.41
CA PRO A 59 3.11 -13.60 10.66
C PRO A 59 1.87 -14.23 11.34
N TYR A 60 2.12 -15.21 12.20
CA TYR A 60 1.09 -15.90 12.98
C TYR A 60 1.22 -15.60 14.46
N ILE A 61 0.11 -15.52 15.20
CA ILE A 61 0.14 -15.26 16.64
C ILE A 61 -0.70 -16.29 17.41
N ASP A 62 -0.37 -16.44 18.67
CA ASP A 62 -1.18 -17.18 19.64
C ASP A 62 -1.13 -16.42 20.97
N ILE A 63 -2.26 -15.85 21.38
CA ILE A 63 -2.37 -15.00 22.56
C ILE A 63 -3.60 -15.37 23.41
N PRO A 64 -3.61 -15.06 24.73
CA PRO A 64 -4.75 -15.36 25.59
C PRO A 64 -6.05 -14.60 25.28
N ASP A 65 -6.00 -13.56 24.43
CA ASP A 65 -7.14 -12.71 24.09
C ASP A 65 -7.65 -13.00 22.68
N GLU A 66 -8.75 -13.76 22.61
CA GLU A 66 -9.36 -14.19 21.33
C GLU A 66 -9.88 -13.00 20.51
N LEU A 67 -10.37 -11.92 21.14
CA LEU A 67 -10.90 -10.77 20.41
C LEU A 67 -9.80 -10.02 19.66
N ILE A 68 -8.66 -9.76 20.32
CA ILE A 68 -7.51 -9.14 19.67
C ILE A 68 -6.97 -10.07 18.57
N GLN A 69 -6.93 -11.38 18.82
CA GLN A 69 -6.45 -12.36 17.85
C GLN A 69 -7.34 -12.44 16.60
N ASP A 70 -8.66 -12.48 16.76
CA ASP A 70 -9.61 -12.53 15.66
C ASP A 70 -9.51 -11.28 14.78
N VAL A 71 -9.38 -10.10 15.41
CA VAL A 71 -9.17 -8.84 14.69
C VAL A 71 -7.81 -8.84 13.99
N TYR A 72 -6.76 -9.38 14.60
CA TYR A 72 -5.43 -9.45 13.99
C TYR A 72 -5.44 -10.20 12.65
N TYR A 73 -6.03 -11.40 12.63
CA TYR A 73 -6.14 -12.18 11.41
C TYR A 73 -7.08 -11.53 10.39
N TYR A 74 -8.21 -10.97 10.83
CA TYR A 74 -9.10 -10.22 9.95
C TYR A 74 -8.39 -9.03 9.28
N ARG A 75 -7.59 -8.27 10.03
CA ARG A 75 -6.91 -7.06 9.55
C ARG A 75 -5.85 -7.36 8.49
N TRP A 76 -5.23 -8.53 8.49
CA TRP A 76 -4.40 -8.98 7.35
C TRP A 76 -5.22 -9.16 6.08
N THR A 77 -6.43 -9.68 6.21
CA THR A 77 -7.33 -9.83 5.05
C THR A 77 -7.91 -8.49 4.59
N SER A 78 -8.02 -7.51 5.50
CA SER A 78 -8.37 -6.13 5.16
C SER A 78 -7.26 -5.47 4.35
N LEU A 79 -6.01 -5.62 4.76
CA LEU A 79 -4.86 -5.12 4.00
C LEU A 79 -4.75 -5.80 2.64
N GLN A 80 -4.88 -7.14 2.59
CA GLN A 80 -4.87 -7.90 1.33
C GLN A 80 -5.85 -7.33 0.31
N ARG A 81 -7.08 -7.06 0.75
CA ARG A 81 -8.16 -6.49 -0.06
C ARG A 81 -7.77 -5.14 -0.67
N ASN A 82 -7.04 -4.32 0.07
CA ASN A 82 -6.64 -3.00 -0.36
C ASN A 82 -5.33 -2.98 -1.18
N LEU A 83 -4.67 -4.13 -1.38
CA LEU A 83 -3.52 -4.22 -2.28
C LEU A 83 -4.00 -4.27 -3.73
N ARG A 84 -3.55 -3.32 -4.55
CA ARG A 84 -3.93 -3.17 -5.95
C ARG A 84 -2.70 -3.09 -6.85
N TYR A 85 -2.58 -3.97 -7.85
CA TYR A 85 -1.55 -3.83 -8.88
C TYR A 85 -2.00 -2.83 -9.94
N VAL A 86 -1.27 -1.73 -10.13
CA VAL A 86 -1.78 -0.60 -10.95
C VAL A 86 -1.19 -0.56 -12.35
N THR A 87 0.11 -0.76 -12.51
CA THR A 87 0.70 -0.76 -13.85
C THR A 87 2.06 -1.44 -13.84
N ALA A 88 2.41 -2.06 -14.96
CA ALA A 88 3.71 -2.67 -15.17
C ALA A 88 4.85 -1.66 -14.88
N GLY A 89 5.87 -2.10 -14.16
CA GLY A 89 6.99 -1.25 -13.74
C GLY A 89 6.74 -0.42 -12.48
N THR A 90 5.50 0.04 -12.25
CA THR A 90 5.08 0.64 -10.96
C THR A 90 4.87 -0.45 -9.91
N GLY A 91 4.01 -1.43 -10.18
CA GLY A 91 3.66 -2.50 -9.24
C GLY A 91 2.44 -2.20 -8.39
N TYR A 92 2.54 -2.49 -7.09
CA TYR A 92 1.41 -2.43 -6.14
C TYR A 92 1.24 -1.04 -5.48
N MET A 93 0.00 -0.73 -5.09
CA MET A 93 -0.38 0.34 -4.17
C MET A 93 -1.37 -0.16 -3.12
N CYS A 94 -1.63 0.64 -2.07
CA CYS A 94 -2.73 0.42 -1.14
C CYS A 94 -3.88 1.39 -1.42
N THR A 95 -5.10 0.88 -1.60
CA THR A 95 -6.32 1.70 -1.66
C THR A 95 -6.76 2.09 -0.25
N GLU A 96 -7.44 3.23 -0.11
CA GLU A 96 -8.08 3.63 1.15
C GLU A 96 -9.54 3.15 1.20
N PHE A 97 -10.27 3.38 0.12
CA PHE A 97 -11.65 2.94 -0.08
C PHE A 97 -11.73 1.75 -1.02
N VAL A 98 -12.80 0.98 -0.89
CA VAL A 98 -13.12 -0.13 -1.79
C VAL A 98 -13.06 0.27 -3.26
N HIS A 99 -13.72 1.37 -3.60
CA HIS A 99 -13.77 1.94 -4.94
C HIS A 99 -13.13 3.32 -4.91
N PRO A 100 -12.40 3.72 -5.97
CA PRO A 100 -11.85 5.07 -6.06
C PRO A 100 -12.94 6.13 -5.90
N VAL A 101 -12.72 7.06 -4.97
CA VAL A 101 -13.56 8.23 -4.74
C VAL A 101 -13.18 9.37 -5.67
N GLY A 102 -14.07 10.35 -5.87
CA GLY A 102 -13.90 11.40 -6.89
C GLY A 102 -12.73 12.36 -6.68
N TYR A 103 -12.08 12.32 -5.51
CA TYR A 103 -10.89 13.12 -5.17
C TYR A 103 -9.61 12.27 -5.08
N ALA A 104 -9.68 10.97 -5.41
CA ALA A 104 -8.48 10.15 -5.50
C ALA A 104 -7.60 10.62 -6.67
N GLN A 105 -6.28 10.51 -6.50
CA GLN A 105 -5.30 10.95 -7.48
C GLN A 105 -4.89 9.81 -8.42
N ALA A 106 -3.73 9.92 -9.06
CA ALA A 106 -3.23 8.92 -10.00
C ALA A 106 -3.38 7.48 -9.46
N PHE A 107 -3.94 6.59 -10.28
CA PHE A 107 -4.24 5.20 -9.93
C PHE A 107 -5.20 4.97 -8.74
N GLY A 108 -5.83 6.02 -8.22
CA GLY A 108 -6.73 5.94 -7.06
C GLY A 108 -6.03 6.14 -5.72
N THR A 109 -4.81 6.69 -5.69
CA THR A 109 -4.08 6.97 -4.43
C THR A 109 -4.71 8.09 -3.62
N ILE A 110 -4.65 7.95 -2.29
CA ILE A 110 -4.95 8.99 -1.29
C ILE A 110 -3.85 8.90 -0.21
N ASP A 111 -3.13 9.99 0.06
CA ASP A 111 -1.97 10.01 0.96
C ASP A 111 -2.31 10.14 2.45
N ALA A 112 -3.57 10.45 2.79
CA ALA A 112 -4.05 10.65 4.16
C ALA A 112 -3.59 9.54 5.14
N ALA A 113 -3.78 8.27 4.75
CA ALA A 113 -3.38 7.11 5.53
C ALA A 113 -2.19 6.34 4.94
N ALA A 114 -1.48 6.86 3.94
CA ALA A 114 -0.35 6.15 3.32
C ALA A 114 0.73 5.78 4.36
N GLY A 115 0.97 6.65 5.33
CA GLY A 115 1.89 6.37 6.43
C GLY A 115 1.41 5.25 7.38
N HIS A 116 0.10 5.01 7.50
CA HIS A 116 -0.43 3.86 8.24
C HIS A 116 -0.31 2.58 7.42
N GLN A 117 -0.65 2.65 6.14
CA GLN A 117 -0.62 1.51 5.24
C GLN A 117 0.80 0.97 5.07
N ILE A 118 1.81 1.85 4.96
CA ILE A 118 3.23 1.44 4.95
C ILE A 118 3.64 0.79 6.28
N ASP A 119 3.16 1.30 7.41
CA ASP A 119 3.43 0.74 8.75
C ASP A 119 2.87 -0.67 8.92
N GLU A 120 1.73 -0.95 8.29
CA GLU A 120 1.09 -2.27 8.31
C GLU A 120 1.75 -3.22 7.30
N ALA A 121 1.93 -2.76 6.05
CA ALA A 121 2.44 -3.55 4.94
C ALA A 121 3.91 -3.93 5.05
N ARG A 122 4.73 -3.20 5.82
CA ARG A 122 6.15 -3.54 6.05
C ARG A 122 6.36 -4.91 6.71
N TRP A 123 5.33 -5.48 7.34
CA TRP A 123 5.35 -6.81 7.95
C TRP A 123 4.91 -7.91 7.01
N LEU A 124 4.51 -7.59 5.77
CA LEU A 124 4.30 -8.59 4.74
C LEU A 124 5.65 -9.09 4.25
N ARG A 125 5.76 -10.40 4.09
CA ARG A 125 7.00 -11.05 3.66
C ARG A 125 7.46 -10.58 2.28
N ASN A 126 6.53 -10.33 1.36
CA ASN A 126 6.82 -9.68 0.09
C ASN A 126 6.92 -8.16 0.25
N THR A 127 8.15 -7.64 0.19
CA THR A 127 8.39 -6.22 0.38
C THR A 127 7.84 -5.33 -0.74
N ALA A 128 7.57 -5.88 -1.93
CA ALA A 128 7.11 -5.12 -3.09
C ALA A 128 5.83 -4.33 -2.80
N TYR A 129 4.94 -4.84 -1.94
CA TYR A 129 3.71 -4.16 -1.55
C TYR A 129 3.97 -2.78 -0.91
N ALA A 130 4.95 -2.69 -0.02
CA ALA A 130 5.34 -1.42 0.58
C ALA A 130 6.28 -0.61 -0.34
N ASP A 131 7.20 -1.28 -1.03
CA ASP A 131 8.24 -0.62 -1.83
C ASP A 131 7.68 0.13 -3.03
N ASP A 132 6.78 -0.52 -3.76
CA ASP A 132 6.13 0.05 -4.94
C ASP A 132 5.23 1.21 -4.51
N TYR A 133 4.51 1.08 -3.38
CA TYR A 133 3.66 2.13 -2.85
C TYR A 133 4.45 3.35 -2.35
N ILE A 134 5.59 3.14 -1.69
CA ILE A 134 6.53 4.22 -1.33
C ILE A 134 7.02 4.94 -2.59
N GLN A 135 7.49 4.19 -3.58
CA GLN A 135 8.00 4.76 -4.82
C GLN A 135 6.93 5.48 -5.63
N LEU A 136 5.67 5.09 -5.49
CA LEU A 136 4.57 5.77 -6.15
C LEU A 136 4.44 7.23 -5.67
N TYR A 137 4.66 7.51 -4.38
CA TYR A 137 4.69 8.88 -3.82
C TYR A 137 6.04 9.58 -3.98
N THR A 138 7.15 8.87 -3.82
CA THR A 138 8.48 9.52 -3.90
C THR A 138 8.94 9.75 -5.33
N ARG A 139 8.54 8.91 -6.30
CA ARG A 139 9.02 8.96 -7.69
C ARG A 139 7.91 8.93 -8.74
N GLY A 140 6.85 8.18 -8.48
CA GLY A 140 5.71 7.98 -9.39
C GLY A 140 4.75 9.17 -9.42
N PRO A 141 3.60 9.06 -10.10
CA PRO A 141 2.67 10.16 -10.31
C PRO A 141 1.70 10.47 -9.15
N ALA A 142 1.80 9.79 -8.00
CA ALA A 142 0.93 10.11 -6.87
C ALA A 142 1.27 11.47 -6.26
N ASP A 143 0.25 12.13 -5.71
CA ASP A 143 0.37 13.44 -5.06
C ASP A 143 0.73 13.24 -3.57
N PRO A 144 1.90 13.70 -3.10
CA PRO A 144 2.32 13.59 -1.70
C PRO A 144 1.93 14.83 -0.85
N LEU A 145 1.12 15.74 -1.41
CA LEU A 145 0.63 16.96 -0.76
C LEU A 145 -0.90 17.01 -0.60
N GLN A 146 -1.63 15.96 -1.00
CA GLN A 146 -3.09 16.01 -0.95
C GLN A 146 -3.58 16.09 0.50
N TYR A 147 -2.92 15.36 1.41
CA TYR A 147 -3.12 15.41 2.85
C TYR A 147 -1.77 15.51 3.59
N THR A 148 -1.81 15.91 4.85
CA THR A 148 -0.63 15.83 5.72
C THR A 148 -0.21 14.38 5.92
N GLN A 149 1.11 14.11 5.94
CA GLN A 149 1.60 12.72 5.95
C GLN A 149 2.99 12.54 6.59
N TRP A 150 3.30 11.30 6.98
CA TRP A 150 4.61 10.84 7.51
C TRP A 150 5.25 9.72 6.66
N ILE A 151 5.00 9.70 5.35
CA ILE A 151 5.46 8.66 4.40
C ILE A 151 6.98 8.49 4.45
N LEU A 152 7.75 9.57 4.62
CA LEU A 152 9.21 9.51 4.66
C LEU A 152 9.69 8.80 5.93
N ASP A 153 9.07 9.06 7.07
CA ASP A 153 9.32 8.32 8.31
C ASP A 153 8.89 6.85 8.21
N ALA A 154 7.72 6.57 7.64
CA ALA A 154 7.25 5.20 7.41
C ALA A 154 8.22 4.41 6.51
N THR A 155 8.76 5.05 5.46
CA THR A 155 9.82 4.49 4.60
C THR A 155 11.07 4.12 5.40
N SER A 156 11.52 5.02 6.28
CA SER A 156 12.67 4.74 7.15
C SER A 156 12.41 3.58 8.13
N ARG A 157 11.18 3.47 8.65
CA ARG A 157 10.80 2.39 9.56
C ARG A 157 10.54 1.06 8.84
N ARG A 158 10.15 1.07 7.56
CA ARG A 158 10.17 -0.12 6.69
C ARG A 158 11.58 -0.63 6.49
N ALA A 159 12.56 0.25 6.26
CA ALA A 159 13.96 -0.14 6.11
C ALA A 159 14.51 -0.83 7.38
N MET A 160 14.11 -0.39 8.57
CA MET A 160 14.47 -1.05 9.85
C MET A 160 13.82 -2.43 10.03
N VAL A 161 12.66 -2.70 9.41
CA VAL A 161 12.02 -4.04 9.44
C VAL A 161 12.65 -4.96 8.41
N THR A 162 12.98 -4.45 7.24
CA THR A 162 13.47 -5.24 6.11
C THR A 162 14.99 -5.39 6.07
N GLY A 163 15.73 -4.58 6.85
CA GLY A 163 17.19 -4.50 6.81
C GLY A 163 17.75 -3.82 5.56
N ASP A 164 16.88 -3.29 4.70
CA ASP A 164 17.23 -2.75 3.38
C ASP A 164 17.53 -1.24 3.48
N SER A 165 18.66 -0.92 4.10
CA SER A 165 19.13 0.46 4.25
C SER A 165 19.50 1.10 2.91
N GLU A 166 19.88 0.27 1.92
CA GLU A 166 20.24 0.73 0.58
C GLU A 166 19.03 1.26 -0.19
N PHE A 167 17.87 0.61 -0.07
CA PHE A 167 16.61 1.17 -0.57
C PHE A 167 16.36 2.56 0.02
N LEU A 168 16.40 2.73 1.34
CA LEU A 168 16.19 4.02 1.99
C LEU A 168 17.18 5.09 1.49
N ALA A 169 18.47 4.77 1.44
CA ALA A 169 19.50 5.69 0.94
C ALA A 169 19.25 6.09 -0.53
N SER A 170 18.80 5.16 -1.36
CA SER A 170 18.50 5.43 -2.76
C SER A 170 17.34 6.43 -2.94
N GLN A 171 16.43 6.54 -1.96
CA GLN A 171 15.31 7.47 -2.00
C GLN A 171 15.69 8.90 -1.59
N LEU A 172 16.89 9.15 -1.05
CA LEU A 172 17.25 10.42 -0.39
C LEU A 172 16.90 11.67 -1.20
N HIS A 173 17.30 11.73 -2.47
CA HIS A 173 17.04 12.89 -3.33
C HIS A 173 15.53 13.13 -3.52
N ASP A 174 14.76 12.06 -3.68
CA ASP A 174 13.32 12.11 -3.85
C ASP A 174 12.61 12.50 -2.54
N MET A 175 13.11 12.02 -1.40
CA MET A 175 12.63 12.42 -0.07
C MET A 175 12.84 13.92 0.18
N VAL A 176 14.01 14.46 -0.18
CA VAL A 176 14.31 15.91 -0.08
C VAL A 176 13.43 16.72 -1.03
N ARG A 177 13.15 16.21 -2.23
CA ARG A 177 12.20 16.84 -3.16
C ARG A 177 10.81 16.90 -2.56
N VAL A 178 10.28 15.78 -2.08
CA VAL A 178 8.95 15.71 -1.43
C VAL A 178 8.87 16.64 -0.23
N TRP A 179 9.94 16.74 0.58
CA TRP A 179 10.01 17.73 1.65
C TRP A 179 9.84 19.16 1.14
N GLY A 180 10.59 19.55 0.10
CA GLY A 180 10.53 20.90 -0.47
C GLY A 180 9.18 21.28 -1.07
N LEU A 181 8.34 20.30 -1.40
CA LEU A 181 6.96 20.56 -1.84
C LEU A 181 6.10 21.20 -0.73
N TRP A 182 6.46 21.02 0.55
CA TRP A 182 5.77 21.63 1.69
C TRP A 182 6.19 23.08 2.00
N ASP A 183 7.20 23.63 1.30
CA ASP A 183 7.68 25.00 1.52
C ASP A 183 6.58 26.08 1.54
N PRO A 184 5.53 26.04 0.68
CA PRO A 184 4.43 27.02 0.71
C PRO A 184 3.57 26.98 1.97
N TYR A 185 3.63 25.90 2.76
CA TYR A 185 2.83 25.67 3.97
C TYR A 185 3.62 25.89 5.26
N PHE A 186 4.90 26.29 5.15
CA PHE A 186 5.74 26.64 6.29
C PHE A 186 5.68 28.14 6.58
N ASP A 187 5.22 28.53 7.78
CA ASP A 187 5.28 29.92 8.20
C ASP A 187 6.64 30.20 8.85
N SER A 188 7.59 30.72 8.05
CA SER A 188 8.95 31.01 8.52
C SER A 188 9.04 32.07 9.62
N THR A 189 7.97 32.86 9.85
CA THR A 189 7.93 33.84 10.95
C THR A 189 7.53 33.22 12.28
N VAL A 190 6.76 32.12 12.22
CA VAL A 190 6.29 31.36 13.38
C VAL A 190 7.16 30.13 13.64
N GLY A 191 7.78 29.56 12.61
CA GLY A 191 8.56 28.32 12.69
C GLY A 191 7.72 27.04 12.67
N LEU A 192 6.46 27.11 12.24
CA LEU A 192 5.52 25.98 12.19
C LEU A 192 4.89 25.84 10.81
N TYR A 193 4.51 24.61 10.47
CA TYR A 193 3.66 24.31 9.33
C TYR A 193 2.18 24.50 9.68
N TYR A 194 1.39 24.98 8.71
CA TYR A 194 -0.05 25.11 8.83
C TYR A 194 -0.77 24.48 7.63
N TYR A 195 -1.96 23.96 7.90
CA TYR A 195 -2.88 23.52 6.86
C TYR A 195 -4.32 23.58 7.35
N GLN A 196 -5.30 23.37 6.47
CA GLN A 196 -6.70 23.26 6.92
C GLN A 196 -6.95 21.87 7.50
N PRO A 197 -7.72 21.72 8.59
CA PRO A 197 -8.01 20.43 9.19
C PRO A 197 -8.60 19.37 8.26
N VAL A 198 -9.42 19.73 7.27
CA VAL A 198 -9.89 18.76 6.25
C VAL A 198 -8.74 18.06 5.54
N TRP A 199 -7.66 18.79 5.26
CA TRP A 199 -6.47 18.26 4.59
C TRP A 199 -5.45 17.67 5.58
N ASP A 200 -5.75 17.68 6.87
CA ASP A 200 -5.13 16.80 7.87
C ASP A 200 -5.93 15.49 8.03
N ALA A 201 -6.89 15.26 7.12
CA ALA A 201 -7.91 14.20 7.13
C ALA A 201 -8.89 14.30 8.31
N GLN A 202 -9.21 15.52 8.77
CA GLN A 202 -10.00 15.78 9.98
C GLN A 202 -11.00 16.92 9.82
N GLU A 203 -11.84 16.84 8.78
CA GLU A 203 -12.90 17.82 8.57
C GLU A 203 -13.94 17.82 9.70
N LEU A 204 -14.60 18.96 9.91
CA LEU A 204 -15.51 19.13 11.05
C LEU A 204 -14.83 18.80 12.39
N SER A 205 -13.57 19.19 12.54
CA SER A 205 -12.81 19.22 13.79
C SER A 205 -12.94 20.58 14.49
N LEU A 206 -12.51 20.67 15.75
CA LEU A 206 -12.69 21.82 16.63
C LEU A 206 -12.32 23.18 16.00
N PRO A 207 -11.21 23.34 15.23
CA PRO A 207 -10.87 24.64 14.65
C PRO A 207 -11.99 25.23 13.77
N GLY A 208 -12.71 24.40 13.02
CA GLY A 208 -13.84 24.86 12.21
C GLY A 208 -15.01 25.35 13.07
N PHE A 209 -15.29 24.67 14.19
CA PHE A 209 -16.35 25.05 15.13
C PHE A 209 -16.04 26.37 15.85
N ILE A 210 -14.78 26.60 16.17
CA ILE A 210 -14.32 27.86 16.77
C ILE A 210 -14.32 29.01 15.75
N ALA A 211 -13.99 28.74 14.50
CA ALA A 211 -13.93 29.75 13.43
C ALA A 211 -15.32 30.20 12.97
N ASP A 212 -16.30 29.30 12.95
CA ASP A 212 -17.69 29.60 12.60
C ASP A 212 -18.67 29.15 13.70
N PRO A 213 -18.67 29.73 14.91
CA PRO A 213 -19.48 29.23 16.03
C PRO A 213 -20.99 29.36 15.82
N GLU A 214 -21.42 30.23 14.90
CA GLU A 214 -22.84 30.49 14.61
C GLU A 214 -23.39 29.63 13.45
N ASN A 215 -22.56 28.74 12.88
CA ASN A 215 -22.91 27.86 11.75
C ASN A 215 -23.44 28.64 10.53
N LYS A 216 -22.71 29.68 10.14
CA LYS A 216 -23.06 30.60 9.04
C LYS A 216 -22.25 30.35 7.77
N ASP A 217 -21.11 29.66 7.88
CA ASP A 217 -20.22 29.35 6.77
C ASP A 217 -19.87 27.86 6.82
N TRP A 218 -20.66 27.07 6.09
CA TRP A 218 -20.48 25.62 6.03
C TRP A 218 -19.09 25.21 5.53
N ILE A 219 -18.52 25.93 4.57
CA ILE A 219 -17.21 25.57 4.00
C ILE A 219 -16.13 25.81 5.07
N LEU A 220 -16.14 26.98 5.73
CA LEU A 220 -15.22 27.24 6.84
C LEU A 220 -15.40 26.27 8.01
N ARG A 221 -16.64 25.91 8.34
CA ARG A 221 -16.94 24.95 9.42
C ARG A 221 -16.43 23.55 9.08
N LYS A 222 -16.67 23.09 7.85
CA LYS A 222 -16.30 21.77 7.36
C LYS A 222 -14.79 21.67 7.19
N ASP A 223 -14.19 22.58 6.43
CA ASP A 223 -12.78 22.51 6.07
C ASP A 223 -11.87 22.94 7.22
N GLY A 224 -12.34 23.89 8.03
CA GLY A 224 -11.56 24.59 9.02
C GLY A 224 -10.65 25.68 8.42
N PRO A 225 -10.21 26.65 9.23
CA PRO A 225 -9.22 27.64 8.81
C PRO A 225 -7.81 27.02 8.77
N ASP A 226 -6.86 27.70 8.12
CA ASP A 226 -5.43 27.40 8.28
C ASP A 226 -5.07 27.33 9.77
N THR A 227 -4.52 26.20 10.19
CA THR A 227 -4.27 25.89 11.60
C THR A 227 -2.88 25.28 11.76
N TYR A 228 -2.11 25.78 12.73
CA TYR A 228 -0.90 25.11 13.19
C TYR A 228 -1.32 23.95 14.09
N ARG A 229 -1.31 22.72 13.55
CA ARG A 229 -1.76 21.51 14.25
C ARG A 229 -0.58 20.70 14.82
N PRO A 230 -0.72 20.08 16.01
CA PRO A 230 0.30 19.17 16.55
C PRO A 230 0.60 17.96 15.64
N SER A 231 -0.42 17.43 14.96
CA SER A 231 -0.29 16.31 13.99
C SER A 231 0.70 16.64 12.87
N HIS A 232 0.36 17.60 12.02
CA HIS A 232 1.16 17.96 10.85
C HIS A 232 2.61 18.33 11.21
N ASN A 233 2.81 19.11 12.27
CA ASN A 233 4.16 19.48 12.71
C ASN A 233 4.95 18.27 13.23
N ALA A 234 4.31 17.32 13.95
CA ALA A 234 4.95 16.08 14.36
C ALA A 234 5.34 15.20 13.16
N TYR A 235 4.49 15.14 12.13
CA TYR A 235 4.79 14.41 10.90
C TYR A 235 6.02 15.00 10.20
N MET A 236 6.12 16.33 10.14
CA MET A 236 7.27 17.01 9.55
C MET A 236 8.55 16.82 10.37
N VAL A 237 8.51 16.83 11.70
CA VAL A 237 9.67 16.44 12.53
C VAL A 237 10.12 15.00 12.21
N ALA A 238 9.18 14.06 12.11
CA ALA A 238 9.48 12.66 11.81
C ALA A 238 10.09 12.49 10.40
N ASN A 239 9.52 13.15 9.40
CA ASN A 239 10.01 13.15 8.02
C ASN A 239 11.42 13.76 7.91
N ALA A 240 11.69 14.87 8.61
CA ALA A 240 13.03 15.46 8.65
C ALA A 240 14.07 14.51 9.28
N ARG A 241 13.72 13.86 10.39
CA ARG A 241 14.58 12.83 11.01
C ARG A 241 14.82 11.64 10.07
N ALA A 242 13.82 11.25 9.28
CA ALA A 242 13.97 10.18 8.29
C ALA A 242 14.93 10.56 7.15
N ILE A 243 14.85 11.80 6.65
CA ILE A 243 15.80 12.33 5.66
C ILE A 243 17.21 12.36 6.24
N ALA A 244 17.38 12.81 7.48
CA ALA A 244 18.69 12.82 8.14
C ALA A 244 19.28 11.40 8.25
N ARG A 245 18.46 10.39 8.59
CA ARG A 245 18.87 8.98 8.61
C ARG A 245 19.27 8.47 7.22
N ALA A 246 18.46 8.74 6.19
CA ALA A 246 18.77 8.36 4.82
C ALA A 246 20.09 9.01 4.33
N ALA A 247 20.30 10.29 4.63
CA ALA A 247 21.52 11.03 4.30
C ALA A 247 22.75 10.45 5.00
N ASN A 248 22.63 10.08 6.28
CA ASN A 248 23.72 9.43 7.00
C ASN A 248 24.12 8.07 6.38
N ILE A 249 23.14 7.25 5.96
CA ILE A 249 23.40 5.98 5.26
C ILE A 249 24.05 6.24 3.89
N ALA A 250 23.62 7.29 3.19
CA ALA A 250 24.20 7.70 1.91
C ALA A 250 25.56 8.43 2.05
N HIS A 251 26.07 8.60 3.28
CA HIS A 251 27.29 9.36 3.58
C HIS A 251 27.25 10.84 3.14
N ASP A 252 26.07 11.45 3.17
CA ASP A 252 25.85 12.89 2.97
C ASP A 252 25.73 13.62 4.32
N ASP A 253 26.88 13.88 4.93
CA ASP A 253 26.98 14.52 6.26
C ASP A 253 26.33 15.91 6.31
N LEU A 254 26.35 16.65 5.18
CA LEU A 254 25.78 18.00 5.10
C LEU A 254 24.26 17.94 5.16
N THR A 255 23.63 17.11 4.33
CA THR A 255 22.18 16.93 4.35
C THR A 255 21.73 16.35 5.68
N SER A 256 22.45 15.36 6.21
CA SER A 256 22.17 14.75 7.52
C SER A 256 22.14 15.80 8.65
N SER A 257 23.19 16.62 8.75
CA SER A 257 23.29 17.65 9.78
C SER A 257 22.23 18.74 9.61
N ASN A 258 21.93 19.14 8.37
CA ASN A 258 20.93 20.17 8.09
C ASN A 258 19.52 19.71 8.49
N PHE A 259 19.11 18.51 8.08
CA PHE A 259 17.79 17.99 8.41
C PHE A 259 17.64 17.60 9.89
N SER A 260 18.72 17.19 10.55
CA SER A 260 18.72 17.02 12.02
C SER A 260 18.41 18.34 12.71
N LYS A 261 19.09 19.42 12.29
CA LYS A 261 18.85 20.76 12.83
C LYS A 261 17.42 21.26 12.54
N ILE A 262 16.91 21.05 11.34
CA ILE A 262 15.52 21.41 10.98
C ILE A 262 14.52 20.69 11.89
N ALA A 263 14.73 19.39 12.12
CA ALA A 263 13.87 18.61 13.02
C ALA A 263 13.89 19.16 14.45
N ASP A 264 15.08 19.46 14.98
CA ASP A 264 15.25 20.00 16.33
C ASP A 264 14.61 21.40 16.48
N GLU A 265 14.78 22.28 15.49
CA GLU A 265 14.19 23.63 15.49
C GLU A 265 12.65 23.58 15.42
N LEU A 266 12.10 22.69 14.58
CA LEU A 266 10.66 22.51 14.46
C LEU A 266 10.06 21.90 15.74
N GLU A 267 10.71 20.88 16.32
CA GLU A 267 10.29 20.30 17.59
C GLU A 267 10.34 21.34 18.74
N ALA A 268 11.38 22.17 18.79
CA ALA A 268 11.45 23.27 19.76
C ALA A 268 10.29 24.27 19.59
N ALA A 269 9.95 24.64 18.35
CA ALA A 269 8.81 25.50 18.06
C ALA A 269 7.48 24.86 18.51
N MET A 270 7.32 23.54 18.37
CA MET A 270 6.14 22.84 18.88
C MET A 270 6.01 22.94 20.40
N TYR A 271 7.11 22.78 21.15
CA TYR A 271 7.07 22.96 22.61
C TYR A 271 6.82 24.41 23.02
N GLU A 272 7.38 25.40 22.32
CA GLU A 272 7.17 26.80 22.64
C GLU A 272 5.73 27.24 22.36
N LEU A 273 5.20 26.84 21.20
CA LEU A 273 3.98 27.40 20.65
C LEU A 273 2.78 26.48 20.80
N LEU A 274 2.90 25.17 20.61
CA LEU A 274 1.74 24.26 20.65
C LEU A 274 1.50 23.66 22.03
N TRP A 275 2.53 23.44 22.84
CA TRP A 275 2.32 23.01 24.23
C TRP A 275 1.66 24.12 25.06
N ALA A 276 0.52 23.82 25.67
CA ALA A 276 -0.20 24.72 26.55
C ALA A 276 -0.02 24.30 28.01
N PRO A 277 0.82 24.99 28.80
CA PRO A 277 1.07 24.62 30.20
C PRO A 277 -0.20 24.59 31.07
N GLU A 278 -1.18 25.41 30.74
CA GLU A 278 -2.45 25.52 31.47
C GLU A 278 -3.45 24.40 31.15
N GLN A 279 -3.30 23.73 30.00
CA GLN A 279 -4.03 22.49 29.67
C GLN A 279 -3.17 21.24 29.82
N GLU A 280 -1.85 21.39 30.04
CA GLU A 280 -0.88 20.30 30.05
C GLU A 280 -1.02 19.39 28.81
N PHE A 281 -1.14 20.02 27.63
CA PHE A 281 -1.44 19.32 26.38
C PHE A 281 -0.95 20.10 25.14
N PHE A 282 -0.71 19.41 24.02
CA PHE A 282 -0.43 20.06 22.73
C PHE A 282 -1.72 20.52 22.06
N MET A 283 -1.84 21.81 21.79
CA MET A 283 -3.08 22.46 21.34
C MET A 283 -2.89 23.11 19.97
N ASP A 284 -3.97 23.15 19.20
CA ASP A 284 -4.01 23.87 17.93
C ASP A 284 -3.94 25.39 18.11
N ILE A 285 -3.43 26.05 17.07
CA ILE A 285 -3.51 27.50 16.90
C ILE A 285 -4.12 27.82 15.53
N ILE A 286 -5.32 28.41 15.53
CA ILE A 286 -5.90 28.99 14.30
C ILE A 286 -5.03 30.16 13.86
N ARG A 287 -4.56 30.14 12.60
CA ARG A 287 -3.61 31.11 12.06
C ARG A 287 -4.27 32.45 11.66
N PRO A 288 -5.36 32.49 10.88
CA PRO A 288 -5.94 33.75 10.40
C PRO A 288 -6.40 34.66 11.55
N GLY A 289 -6.02 35.95 11.48
CA GLY A 289 -6.48 36.94 12.45
C GLY A 289 -5.96 36.77 13.88
N ASN A 290 -4.96 35.91 14.11
CA ASN A 290 -4.43 35.56 15.44
C ASN A 290 -2.94 35.93 15.60
N PRO A 291 -2.56 37.22 15.56
CA PRO A 291 -1.15 37.65 15.64
C PRO A 291 -0.49 37.35 16.99
N LYS A 292 -1.27 36.95 18.00
CA LYS A 292 -0.78 36.57 19.32
C LYS A 292 -0.56 35.06 19.47
N LEU A 293 -0.85 34.28 18.42
CA LEU A 293 -0.73 32.82 18.42
C LEU A 293 -1.48 32.19 19.61
N THR A 294 -2.69 32.67 19.87
CA THR A 294 -3.54 32.16 20.96
C THR A 294 -3.98 30.74 20.64
N ARG A 295 -3.74 29.80 21.55
CA ARG A 295 -4.14 28.39 21.44
C ARG A 295 -5.65 28.22 21.62
N LEU A 296 -6.19 27.14 21.04
CA LEU A 296 -7.52 26.66 21.37
C LEU A 296 -7.56 26.10 22.80
N THR A 297 -8.76 25.97 23.37
CA THR A 297 -8.96 25.49 24.74
C THR A 297 -9.39 24.03 24.84
N GLY A 298 -9.98 23.47 23.78
CA GLY A 298 -10.41 22.07 23.72
C GLY A 298 -9.29 21.16 23.22
N ARG A 299 -9.03 20.07 23.94
CA ARG A 299 -8.04 19.06 23.55
C ARG A 299 -8.60 18.18 22.44
N GLU A 300 -7.95 18.22 21.28
CA GLU A 300 -8.18 17.27 20.20
C GLU A 300 -7.18 16.11 20.29
N GLN A 301 -7.58 14.94 19.82
CA GLN A 301 -6.76 13.73 19.85
C GLN A 301 -5.44 13.88 19.08
N VAL A 302 -5.35 14.81 18.11
CA VAL A 302 -4.09 15.14 17.41
C VAL A 302 -2.99 15.62 18.35
N GLY A 303 -3.31 16.20 19.50
CA GLY A 303 -2.31 16.57 20.51
C GLY A 303 -1.64 15.36 21.18
N LEU A 304 -2.15 14.15 20.97
CA LEU A 304 -1.51 12.89 21.37
C LEU A 304 -0.60 12.32 20.27
N PHE A 305 -0.63 12.82 19.04
CA PHE A 305 0.16 12.27 17.94
C PHE A 305 1.68 12.52 18.07
N PRO A 306 2.17 13.61 18.68
CA PRO A 306 3.61 13.85 18.79
C PRO A 306 4.40 12.71 19.46
N TYR A 307 3.83 12.06 20.48
CA TYR A 307 4.52 11.05 21.30
C TYR A 307 4.98 9.82 20.52
N ARG A 308 4.22 9.34 19.53
CA ARG A 308 4.65 8.21 18.67
C ARG A 308 5.88 8.52 17.82
N PHE A 309 6.21 9.79 17.62
CA PHE A 309 7.39 10.24 16.89
C PHE A 309 8.54 10.63 17.82
N GLY A 310 8.41 10.36 19.13
CA GLY A 310 9.42 10.66 20.14
C GLY A 310 9.33 12.07 20.72
N ILE A 311 8.31 12.84 20.38
CA ILE A 311 8.13 14.22 20.85
C ILE A 311 7.27 14.20 22.12
N GLY A 312 7.75 14.81 23.20
CA GLY A 312 7.05 14.89 24.48
C GLY A 312 7.31 13.71 25.43
N LEU A 313 8.30 12.84 25.17
CA LEU A 313 8.62 11.69 26.03
C LEU A 313 9.35 12.04 27.33
N GLU A 314 9.25 13.29 27.80
CA GLU A 314 9.67 13.67 29.15
C GLU A 314 8.48 13.65 30.11
N LYS A 315 8.71 13.36 31.39
CA LYS A 315 7.65 13.19 32.39
C LYS A 315 6.66 14.36 32.47
N SER A 316 7.14 15.59 32.33
CA SER A 316 6.32 16.82 32.38
C SER A 316 5.29 16.93 31.26
N TYR A 317 5.49 16.22 30.15
CA TYR A 317 4.59 16.22 28.99
C TYR A 317 3.83 14.89 28.90
N ALA A 318 4.55 13.77 29.01
CA ALA A 318 3.99 12.43 28.84
C ALA A 318 3.01 12.02 29.95
N GLN A 319 3.24 12.41 31.21
CA GLN A 319 2.35 12.02 32.31
C GLN A 319 0.96 12.68 32.18
N PRO A 320 0.83 14.00 31.96
CA PRO A 320 -0.47 14.62 31.74
C PRO A 320 -1.22 14.09 30.51
N ALA A 321 -0.50 13.78 29.42
CA ALA A 321 -1.10 13.17 28.25
C ALA A 321 -1.68 11.78 28.56
N LEU A 322 -0.92 10.94 29.26
CA LEU A 322 -1.40 9.65 29.77
C LEU A 322 -2.63 9.83 30.66
N ASP A 323 -2.60 10.78 31.60
CA ASP A 323 -3.73 11.02 32.51
C ASP A 323 -5.00 11.42 31.72
N THR A 324 -4.85 12.24 30.66
CA THR A 324 -5.96 12.67 29.79
C THR A 324 -6.53 11.52 28.96
N MET A 325 -5.69 10.60 28.48
CA MET A 325 -6.11 9.40 27.75
C MET A 325 -7.08 8.56 28.59
N PHE A 326 -6.81 8.41 29.89
CA PHE A 326 -7.62 7.60 30.81
C PHE A 326 -8.64 8.41 31.62
N ASP A 327 -8.87 9.68 31.29
CA ASP A 327 -9.92 10.50 31.91
C ASP A 327 -11.29 10.22 31.26
N PRO A 328 -12.32 9.81 32.03
CA PRO A 328 -13.66 9.51 31.51
C PRO A 328 -14.43 10.73 30.97
N ILE A 329 -13.99 11.95 31.25
CA ILE A 329 -14.48 13.18 30.60
C ILE A 329 -13.42 13.79 29.67
N GLY A 330 -12.32 13.07 29.42
CA GLY A 330 -11.28 13.35 28.44
C GLY A 330 -11.47 12.46 27.20
N PHE A 331 -10.57 11.50 27.00
CA PHE A 331 -10.58 10.60 25.84
C PHE A 331 -10.98 9.14 26.15
N LEU A 332 -11.29 8.79 27.40
CA LEU A 332 -11.65 7.40 27.72
C LEU A 332 -13.13 7.14 27.42
N ALA A 333 -13.41 6.37 26.37
CA ALA A 333 -14.76 5.97 25.98
C ALA A 333 -14.88 4.46 25.69
N PRO A 334 -16.12 3.89 25.71
CA PRO A 334 -16.33 2.47 25.45
C PRO A 334 -15.93 1.96 24.05
N TYR A 335 -15.93 2.77 23.01
CA TYR A 335 -15.61 2.32 21.64
C TYR A 335 -14.58 3.22 20.97
N GLY A 336 -13.35 3.09 21.45
CA GLY A 336 -12.20 3.88 21.02
C GLY A 336 -12.23 5.30 21.61
N PRO A 337 -11.08 5.98 21.63
CA PRO A 337 -11.02 7.38 22.04
C PRO A 337 -11.82 8.27 21.07
N PRO A 338 -12.55 9.28 21.57
CA PRO A 338 -13.14 10.32 20.73
C PRO A 338 -12.06 11.26 20.19
N THR A 339 -12.29 11.84 19.02
CA THR A 339 -11.34 12.80 18.41
C THR A 339 -11.28 14.16 19.11
N LEU A 340 -12.31 14.50 19.90
CA LEU A 340 -12.39 15.70 20.73
C LEU A 340 -12.74 15.28 22.16
N GLU A 341 -12.12 15.90 23.17
CA GLU A 341 -12.37 15.55 24.57
C GLU A 341 -13.85 15.74 24.97
N ILE A 342 -14.39 14.80 25.75
CA ILE A 342 -15.82 14.73 26.09
C ILE A 342 -16.33 15.99 26.81
N ARG A 343 -15.45 16.68 27.56
CA ARG A 343 -15.78 17.92 28.27
C ARG A 343 -15.90 19.15 27.39
N ASP A 344 -15.46 19.10 26.13
CA ASP A 344 -15.51 20.27 25.25
C ASP A 344 -16.97 20.57 24.83
N PRO A 345 -17.40 21.86 24.82
CA PRO A 345 -18.75 22.22 24.42
C PRO A 345 -19.16 21.82 23.00
N TRP A 346 -18.20 21.57 22.10
CA TRP A 346 -18.43 21.15 20.72
C TRP A 346 -18.37 19.63 20.52
N PHE A 347 -18.12 18.86 21.59
CA PHE A 347 -18.16 17.41 21.55
C PHE A 347 -19.53 16.89 21.14
N ALA A 348 -19.55 15.99 20.15
CA ALA A 348 -20.75 15.27 19.74
C ALA A 348 -20.57 13.77 19.94
N ALA A 349 -21.37 13.18 20.84
CA ALA A 349 -21.42 11.75 21.09
C ALA A 349 -22.10 10.95 19.96
N THR A 350 -22.88 11.63 19.11
CA THR A 350 -23.58 11.05 17.96
C THR A 350 -23.38 11.94 16.74
N LYS A 351 -23.26 11.32 15.56
CA LYS A 351 -23.12 12.02 14.28
C LYS A 351 -24.27 13.03 14.06
N PRO A 352 -23.99 14.35 14.01
CA PRO A 352 -25.03 15.38 13.94
C PRO A 352 -25.88 15.37 12.66
N ASP A 353 -25.28 15.09 11.50
CA ASP A 353 -25.98 14.96 10.22
C ASP A 353 -25.80 13.54 9.69
N PRO A 354 -26.85 12.71 9.59
CA PRO A 354 -26.76 11.33 9.10
C PRO A 354 -26.26 11.23 7.65
N ASP A 355 -26.45 12.26 6.82
CA ASP A 355 -26.17 12.23 5.38
C ASP A 355 -24.71 12.58 5.05
N TYR A 356 -23.92 13.01 6.04
CA TYR A 356 -22.50 13.32 5.89
C TYR A 356 -21.63 12.40 6.76
N CYS A 357 -20.66 11.69 6.18
CA CYS A 357 -19.84 10.71 6.92
C CYS A 357 -19.05 11.36 8.06
N CYS A 358 -18.38 12.46 7.78
CA CYS A 358 -17.05 12.59 8.35
C CYS A 358 -16.99 13.70 9.41
N TRP A 359 -17.55 13.42 10.58
CA TRP A 359 -17.54 14.31 11.73
C TRP A 359 -16.37 13.99 12.67
N TRP A 360 -15.43 14.92 12.82
CA TRP A 360 -14.24 14.78 13.68
C TRP A 360 -14.34 15.55 15.01
N ASN A 361 -15.53 15.95 15.43
CA ASN A 361 -15.77 16.64 16.70
C ASN A 361 -16.25 15.69 17.84
N GLY A 362 -15.84 14.42 17.83
CA GLY A 362 -16.16 13.50 18.94
C GLY A 362 -16.40 12.04 18.56
N MET A 363 -16.59 11.72 17.27
CA MET A 363 -16.62 10.31 16.84
C MET A 363 -15.26 9.63 17.10
N SER A 364 -15.26 8.32 17.29
CA SER A 364 -14.01 7.56 17.32
C SER A 364 -13.60 7.16 15.90
N TRP A 365 -12.35 7.43 15.55
CA TRP A 365 -11.79 7.12 14.24
C TRP A 365 -10.64 6.11 14.40
N PRO A 366 -10.64 4.98 13.67
CA PRO A 366 -9.52 4.05 13.63
C PRO A 366 -8.18 4.75 13.35
N TYR A 367 -8.16 5.71 12.42
CA TYR A 367 -7.00 6.55 12.08
C TYR A 367 -6.31 7.17 13.32
N SER A 368 -7.08 7.88 14.14
CA SER A 368 -6.54 8.53 15.34
C SER A 368 -6.32 7.58 16.50
N THR A 369 -7.11 6.50 16.56
CA THR A 369 -6.93 5.43 17.55
C THR A 369 -5.57 4.75 17.37
N SER A 370 -5.18 4.46 16.13
CA SER A 370 -3.85 3.95 15.79
C SER A 370 -2.73 4.89 16.24
N HIS A 371 -2.84 6.19 15.93
CA HIS A 371 -1.86 7.17 16.43
C HIS A 371 -1.74 7.16 17.96
N THR A 372 -2.89 7.10 18.64
CA THR A 372 -2.98 7.11 20.10
C THR A 372 -2.36 5.86 20.72
N LEU A 373 -2.59 4.69 20.13
CA LEU A 373 -1.98 3.43 20.55
C LEU A 373 -0.45 3.46 20.41
N LYS A 374 0.06 3.94 19.28
CA LYS A 374 1.52 4.09 19.07
C LYS A 374 2.13 5.09 20.07
N SER A 375 1.42 6.17 20.36
CA SER A 375 1.84 7.15 21.36
C SER A 375 1.85 6.57 22.77
N LEU A 376 0.84 5.77 23.14
CA LEU A 376 0.81 5.07 24.43
C LEU A 376 1.96 4.07 24.56
N ALA A 377 2.27 3.34 23.49
CA ALA A 377 3.42 2.44 23.46
C ALA A 377 4.76 3.19 23.64
N ALA A 378 4.92 4.34 22.97
CA ALA A 378 6.10 5.19 23.13
C ALA A 378 6.22 5.76 24.57
N ILE A 379 5.11 6.25 25.14
CA ILE A 379 5.04 6.73 26.52
C ILE A 379 5.41 5.60 27.50
N TYR A 380 4.83 4.41 27.35
CA TYR A 380 5.15 3.25 28.18
C TYR A 380 6.65 2.93 28.14
N ARG A 381 7.23 2.86 26.93
CA ARG A 381 8.64 2.49 26.74
C ARG A 381 9.63 3.54 27.21
N SER A 382 9.23 4.82 27.25
CA SER A 382 10.09 5.87 27.80
C SER A 382 10.44 5.64 29.27
N GLY A 383 9.60 4.92 30.02
CA GLY A 383 9.80 4.66 31.44
C GLY A 383 9.67 5.90 32.33
N VAL A 384 9.21 7.04 31.80
CA VAL A 384 9.15 8.32 32.53
C VAL A 384 7.81 8.56 33.25
N THR A 385 6.78 7.78 32.91
CA THR A 385 5.42 7.89 33.46
C THR A 385 5.06 6.68 34.34
N ASN A 386 3.84 6.67 34.88
CA ASN A 386 3.25 5.51 35.55
C ASN A 386 2.43 4.60 34.61
N ALA A 387 2.62 4.70 33.29
CA ALA A 387 1.92 3.86 32.31
C ALA A 387 2.11 2.38 32.61
N THR A 388 1.03 1.59 32.54
CA THR A 388 1.07 0.15 32.77
C THR A 388 0.80 -0.64 31.48
N ALA A 389 1.22 -1.91 31.48
CA ALA A 389 0.89 -2.79 30.36
C ALA A 389 -0.62 -3.07 30.27
N GLU A 390 -1.31 -3.10 31.42
CA GLU A 390 -2.76 -3.21 31.49
C GLU A 390 -3.47 -2.03 30.82
N GLN A 391 -2.93 -0.82 30.90
CA GLN A 391 -3.45 0.38 30.23
C GLN A 391 -3.30 0.29 28.70
N TYR A 392 -2.14 -0.15 28.21
CA TYR A 392 -1.95 -0.38 26.78
C TYR A 392 -2.89 -1.47 26.25
N TYR A 393 -2.96 -2.61 26.95
CA TYR A 393 -3.89 -3.68 26.65
C TYR A 393 -5.35 -3.21 26.65
N GLN A 394 -5.77 -2.38 27.62
CA GLN A 394 -7.13 -1.84 27.67
C GLN A 394 -7.47 -1.03 26.41
N TYR A 395 -6.55 -0.19 25.93
CA TYR A 395 -6.76 0.58 24.71
C TYR A 395 -6.84 -0.33 23.47
N LEU A 396 -5.93 -1.31 23.36
CA LEU A 396 -5.91 -2.22 22.21
C LEU A 396 -7.15 -3.13 22.19
N TYR A 397 -7.57 -3.65 23.36
CA TYR A 397 -8.80 -4.41 23.51
C TYR A 397 -10.03 -3.57 23.14
N THR A 398 -10.06 -2.31 23.58
CA THR A 398 -11.15 -1.37 23.23
C THR A 398 -11.19 -1.15 21.71
N TYR A 399 -10.04 -1.02 21.06
CA TYR A 399 -9.96 -0.89 19.60
C TYR A 399 -10.38 -2.17 18.86
N ALA A 400 -10.01 -3.35 19.36
CA ALA A 400 -10.48 -4.62 18.82
C ALA A 400 -12.02 -4.76 18.97
N ARG A 401 -12.59 -4.28 20.08
CA ARG A 401 -14.04 -4.21 20.30
C ARG A 401 -14.73 -3.23 19.36
N THR A 402 -14.12 -2.10 19.04
CA THR A 402 -14.63 -1.14 18.03
C THR A 402 -14.66 -1.79 16.64
N GLN A 403 -13.71 -2.68 16.34
CA GLN A 403 -13.60 -3.35 15.05
C GLN A 403 -14.52 -4.57 14.92
N GLN A 404 -15.80 -4.40 15.27
CA GLN A 404 -16.81 -5.45 15.22
C GLN A 404 -18.08 -4.96 14.53
N LYS A 405 -18.78 -5.87 13.84
CA LYS A 405 -20.13 -5.69 13.32
C LYS A 405 -20.85 -7.02 13.37
N ASP A 406 -22.03 -7.05 14.01
CA ASP A 406 -22.81 -8.27 14.22
C ASP A 406 -22.01 -9.42 14.89
N GLY A 407 -21.05 -9.08 15.75
CA GLY A 407 -20.20 -10.03 16.47
C GLY A 407 -19.06 -10.63 15.65
N MET A 408 -18.78 -10.09 14.46
CA MET A 408 -17.66 -10.50 13.61
C MET A 408 -16.69 -9.33 13.41
N PRO A 409 -15.39 -9.59 13.23
CA PRO A 409 -14.42 -8.56 12.87
C PRO A 409 -14.84 -7.75 11.64
N TYR A 410 -14.80 -6.42 11.78
CA TYR A 410 -15.20 -5.47 10.74
C TYR A 410 -14.49 -4.13 10.96
N VAL A 411 -14.17 -3.41 9.89
CA VAL A 411 -13.65 -2.04 9.98
C VAL A 411 -14.32 -1.18 8.92
N ALA A 412 -14.75 0.00 9.33
CA ALA A 412 -15.26 1.08 8.47
C ALA A 412 -14.68 2.43 8.91
N GLU A 413 -15.24 3.54 8.45
CA GLU A 413 -14.63 4.86 8.56
C GLU A 413 -14.62 5.39 10.00
N SER A 414 -15.76 5.44 10.68
CA SER A 414 -15.88 5.98 12.05
C SER A 414 -16.94 5.27 12.90
N HIS A 415 -16.77 5.33 14.21
CA HIS A 415 -17.60 4.64 15.19
C HIS A 415 -18.12 5.59 16.27
N SER A 416 -19.34 5.34 16.77
CA SER A 416 -19.85 6.06 17.95
C SER A 416 -18.97 5.74 19.17
N PRO A 417 -18.49 6.73 19.94
CA PRO A 417 -17.64 6.45 21.09
C PRO A 417 -18.37 5.73 22.23
N PHE A 418 -19.72 5.77 22.26
CA PHE A 418 -20.53 5.22 23.35
C PHE A 418 -21.51 4.11 22.92
N ASP A 419 -21.95 4.13 21.66
CA ASP A 419 -22.84 3.11 21.12
C ASP A 419 -22.03 2.11 20.29
N GLY A 420 -22.34 0.81 20.39
CA GLY A 420 -21.68 -0.26 19.62
C GLY A 420 -22.08 -0.27 18.14
N VAL A 421 -21.96 0.86 17.45
CA VAL A 421 -22.38 1.07 16.06
C VAL A 421 -21.38 1.95 15.29
N TRP A 422 -21.14 1.57 14.04
CA TRP A 422 -20.41 2.40 13.09
C TRP A 422 -21.25 3.62 12.69
N SER A 423 -20.66 4.82 12.78
CA SER A 423 -21.29 6.10 12.43
C SER A 423 -21.13 6.46 10.94
N ALA A 424 -20.09 5.94 10.29
CA ALA A 424 -19.86 6.05 8.85
C ALA A 424 -19.53 4.66 8.29
N ASP A 425 -20.54 4.04 7.66
CA ASP A 425 -20.54 2.66 7.21
C ASP A 425 -21.49 2.50 6.01
N SER A 426 -21.09 3.10 4.89
CA SER A 426 -21.83 3.07 3.63
C SER A 426 -21.54 1.78 2.88
N ARG A 427 -22.60 1.15 2.37
CA ARG A 427 -22.51 -0.13 1.64
C ARG A 427 -21.72 0.01 0.34
N ASN A 428 -20.86 -0.97 0.07
CA ASN A 428 -19.96 -1.02 -1.09
C ASN A 428 -19.03 0.20 -1.15
N HIS A 429 -18.56 0.65 0.00
CA HIS A 429 -17.73 1.84 0.14
C HIS A 429 -16.82 1.75 1.36
N SER A 430 -17.42 1.60 2.55
CA SER A 430 -16.71 1.66 3.83
C SER A 430 -16.26 0.28 4.32
N GLU A 431 -16.68 -0.82 3.70
CA GLU A 431 -16.25 -2.16 4.09
C GLU A 431 -14.71 -2.30 3.96
N HIS A 432 -14.04 -2.81 5.00
CA HIS A 432 -12.60 -3.07 4.98
C HIS A 432 -11.74 -1.81 4.78
N TYR A 433 -12.24 -0.65 5.23
CA TYR A 433 -11.58 0.65 5.09
C TYR A 433 -10.14 0.66 5.60
N ASP A 434 -9.17 0.96 4.73
CA ASP A 434 -7.74 0.89 5.05
C ASP A 434 -7.17 2.27 5.38
N HIS A 435 -7.59 2.78 6.53
CA HIS A 435 -7.26 4.13 6.99
C HIS A 435 -6.68 4.13 8.41
N SER A 436 -6.03 3.03 8.81
CA SER A 436 -5.50 2.84 10.17
C SER A 436 -4.54 1.67 10.26
N THR A 437 -3.68 1.61 11.28
CA THR A 437 -2.98 0.37 11.65
C THR A 437 -3.79 -0.44 12.66
N ASN A 438 -3.49 -1.72 12.78
CA ASN A 438 -3.87 -2.56 13.92
C ASN A 438 -2.83 -3.65 14.17
N ASN A 439 -2.42 -4.36 13.11
CA ASN A 439 -1.45 -5.44 13.22
C ASN A 439 -0.07 -4.91 13.56
N ASP A 440 0.30 -3.72 13.08
CA ASP A 440 1.52 -3.06 13.55
C ASP A 440 1.45 -2.74 15.05
N ASP A 441 0.29 -2.37 15.58
CA ASP A 441 0.10 -2.09 17.00
C ASP A 441 0.21 -3.39 17.84
N VAL A 442 -0.32 -4.50 17.34
CA VAL A 442 -0.14 -5.82 17.94
C VAL A 442 1.34 -6.25 17.92
N ILE A 443 2.01 -6.16 16.76
CA ILE A 443 3.40 -6.62 16.59
C ILE A 443 4.37 -5.74 17.37
N THR A 444 4.27 -4.42 17.19
CA THR A 444 5.24 -3.49 17.76
C THR A 444 4.91 -3.04 19.16
N GLY A 445 3.66 -3.12 19.60
CA GLY A 445 3.23 -2.75 20.94
C GLY A 445 3.05 -3.98 21.82
N LEU A 446 1.98 -4.74 21.59
CA LEU A 446 1.60 -5.88 22.43
C LEU A 446 2.71 -6.94 22.50
N LEU A 447 3.17 -7.43 21.34
CA LEU A 447 4.21 -8.47 21.22
C LEU A 447 5.63 -7.90 21.19
N GLY A 448 5.76 -6.58 21.07
CA GLY A 448 6.97 -5.86 21.44
C GLY A 448 8.14 -5.91 20.47
N ILE A 449 7.93 -6.14 19.18
CA ILE A 449 9.02 -6.07 18.21
C ILE A 449 9.34 -4.61 17.90
N ILE A 450 10.53 -4.14 18.31
CA ILE A 450 10.98 -2.78 18.06
C ILE A 450 11.95 -2.79 16.89
N PRO A 451 11.58 -2.28 15.70
CA PRO A 451 12.46 -2.26 14.54
C PRO A 451 13.80 -1.56 14.83
N GLN A 452 14.90 -2.21 14.50
CA GLN A 452 16.25 -1.68 14.65
C GLN A 452 16.94 -1.48 13.29
N PRO A 453 17.83 -0.48 13.18
CA PRO A 453 18.63 -0.27 11.98
C PRO A 453 19.88 -1.16 11.90
N ASP A 454 20.24 -1.87 12.98
CA ASP A 454 21.38 -2.77 13.06
C ASP A 454 20.94 -4.24 13.12
N ASP A 455 21.90 -5.17 13.11
CA ASP A 455 21.67 -6.63 13.10
C ASP A 455 21.23 -7.17 14.48
N THR A 456 20.26 -6.49 15.10
CA THR A 456 19.67 -6.88 16.38
C THR A 456 18.14 -6.93 16.30
N LEU A 457 17.57 -7.84 17.08
CA LEU A 457 16.15 -7.95 17.33
C LEU A 457 15.87 -7.49 18.77
N HIS A 458 15.09 -6.42 18.90
CA HIS A 458 14.64 -5.90 20.19
C HIS A 458 13.22 -6.38 20.48
N ILE A 459 13.07 -7.17 21.54
CA ILE A 459 11.80 -7.72 22.01
C ILE A 459 11.49 -7.07 23.38
N ALA A 460 10.46 -6.25 23.43
CA ALA A 460 9.97 -5.57 24.63
C ALA A 460 8.43 -5.51 24.63
N PRO A 461 7.77 -6.62 24.98
CA PRO A 461 6.30 -6.76 24.94
C PRO A 461 5.63 -5.85 25.97
N ILE A 462 4.45 -5.33 25.62
CA ILE A 462 3.58 -4.57 26.54
C ILE A 462 2.39 -5.45 26.92
N VAL A 463 2.70 -6.62 27.51
CA VAL A 463 1.70 -7.63 27.88
C VAL A 463 1.27 -7.49 29.34
N PRO A 464 -0.02 -7.72 29.66
CA PRO A 464 -0.50 -7.75 31.04
C PRO A 464 0.25 -8.77 31.91
N SER A 465 0.45 -8.43 33.18
CA SER A 465 1.20 -9.24 34.15
C SER A 465 0.64 -10.65 34.40
N ASN A 466 -0.63 -10.89 34.06
CA ASN A 466 -1.30 -12.19 34.18
C ASN A 466 -1.14 -13.11 32.96
N TRP A 467 -0.53 -12.64 31.86
CA TRP A 467 -0.30 -13.49 30.69
C TRP A 467 0.79 -14.51 30.96
N THR A 468 0.48 -15.78 30.77
CA THR A 468 1.42 -16.89 30.97
C THR A 468 2.03 -17.39 29.67
N TYR A 469 1.51 -16.96 28.52
CA TYR A 469 2.07 -17.26 27.21
C TYR A 469 1.73 -16.17 26.18
N PHE A 470 2.54 -16.10 25.12
CA PHE A 470 2.21 -15.50 23.83
C PHE A 470 3.14 -16.06 22.75
N ALA A 471 2.75 -16.00 21.49
CA ALA A 471 3.62 -16.34 20.36
C ALA A 471 3.47 -15.33 19.22
N LEU A 472 4.57 -15.07 18.52
CA LEU A 472 4.66 -14.44 17.21
C LEU A 472 5.57 -15.32 16.35
N GLU A 473 5.02 -16.00 15.35
CA GLU A 473 5.73 -16.98 14.53
C GLU A 473 5.85 -16.54 13.08
N ASN A 474 7.04 -16.77 12.50
CA ASN A 474 7.38 -16.50 11.11
C ASN A 474 7.22 -15.03 10.67
N LEU A 475 7.56 -14.12 11.58
CA LEU A 475 7.66 -12.68 11.31
C LEU A 475 8.82 -12.40 10.34
N PRO A 476 8.58 -11.78 9.17
CA PRO A 476 9.67 -11.28 8.35
C PRO A 476 10.41 -10.14 9.06
N TYR A 477 11.71 -10.33 9.27
CA TYR A 477 12.58 -9.29 9.82
C TYR A 477 13.98 -9.44 9.24
N HIS A 478 14.50 -8.39 8.61
CA HIS A 478 15.83 -8.37 7.97
C HIS A 478 15.99 -9.46 6.89
N GLY A 479 14.91 -9.85 6.23
CA GLY A 479 14.91 -10.95 5.25
C GLY A 479 14.92 -12.36 5.86
N HIS A 480 14.91 -12.48 7.19
CA HIS A 480 14.79 -13.72 7.94
C HIS A 480 13.36 -13.96 8.44
N LEU A 481 13.08 -15.19 8.88
CA LEU A 481 11.86 -15.51 9.61
C LEU A 481 12.14 -15.68 11.11
N VAL A 482 11.59 -14.75 11.89
CA VAL A 482 11.72 -14.69 13.34
C VAL A 482 10.50 -15.33 14.00
N THR A 483 10.75 -16.15 15.01
CA THR A 483 9.71 -16.65 15.91
C THR A 483 10.05 -16.33 17.36
N VAL A 484 9.12 -15.69 18.05
CA VAL A 484 9.19 -15.31 19.47
C VAL A 484 8.10 -16.05 20.22
N LEU A 485 8.49 -16.88 21.18
CA LEU A 485 7.58 -17.63 22.04
C LEU A 485 7.85 -17.25 23.48
N TYR A 486 6.83 -16.84 24.22
CA TYR A 486 6.89 -16.81 25.67
C TYR A 486 5.94 -17.87 26.23
N ASP A 487 6.45 -18.72 27.10
CA ASP A 487 5.68 -19.78 27.76
C ASP A 487 6.23 -19.97 29.17
N LYS A 488 5.48 -19.52 30.18
CA LYS A 488 5.96 -19.43 31.56
C LYS A 488 6.42 -20.78 32.14
N ASP A 489 5.77 -21.89 31.79
CA ASP A 489 6.12 -23.23 32.28
C ASP A 489 6.68 -24.16 31.19
N GLY A 490 6.61 -23.74 29.93
CA GLY A 490 7.16 -24.45 28.78
C GLY A 490 6.26 -25.55 28.23
N SER A 491 5.03 -25.70 28.74
CA SER A 491 4.12 -26.79 28.38
C SER A 491 3.28 -26.53 27.13
N ARG A 492 3.10 -25.26 26.71
CA ARG A 492 2.26 -24.88 25.57
C ARG A 492 2.94 -25.19 24.24
N TYR A 493 4.19 -24.77 24.08
CA TYR A 493 4.92 -24.90 22.80
C TYR A 493 5.98 -26.00 22.80
N ASN A 494 6.27 -26.60 23.96
CA ASN A 494 7.38 -27.56 24.15
C ASN A 494 8.76 -26.99 23.74
N ALA A 495 8.94 -25.67 23.87
CA ALA A 495 10.20 -24.96 23.59
C ALA A 495 11.02 -24.64 24.86
N GLY A 496 10.62 -25.20 26.01
CA GLY A 496 11.16 -24.87 27.33
C GLY A 496 10.49 -23.63 27.95
N PRO A 497 10.71 -23.38 29.25
CA PRO A 497 10.08 -22.26 29.95
C PRO A 497 10.73 -20.92 29.59
N GLY A 498 9.96 -19.85 29.71
CA GLY A 498 10.38 -18.47 29.47
C GLY A 498 10.25 -18.04 28.01
N LEU A 499 11.07 -17.07 27.60
CA LEU A 499 11.15 -16.56 26.23
C LEU A 499 12.13 -17.39 25.41
N ALA A 500 11.68 -17.91 24.27
CA ALA A 500 12.49 -18.56 23.25
C ALA A 500 12.41 -17.77 21.94
N VAL A 501 13.56 -17.57 21.29
CA VAL A 501 13.64 -16.85 20.00
C VAL A 501 14.32 -17.73 18.97
N TYR A 502 13.71 -17.83 17.80
CA TYR A 502 14.23 -18.55 16.65
C TYR A 502 14.43 -17.59 15.48
N VAL A 503 15.50 -17.82 14.73
CA VAL A 503 15.74 -17.19 13.42
C VAL A 503 16.01 -18.30 12.41
N ASP A 504 15.25 -18.30 11.33
CA ASP A 504 15.33 -19.30 10.26
C ASP A 504 15.25 -20.76 10.75
N GLY A 505 14.43 -20.97 11.78
CA GLY A 505 14.21 -22.28 12.40
C GLY A 505 15.24 -22.67 13.47
N GLU A 506 16.29 -21.87 13.67
CA GLU A 506 17.32 -22.11 14.69
C GLU A 506 17.06 -21.29 15.95
N MET A 507 17.06 -21.93 17.12
CA MET A 507 16.92 -21.23 18.40
C MET A 507 18.20 -20.45 18.73
N ILE A 508 18.09 -19.14 18.88
CA ILE A 508 19.21 -18.24 19.17
C ILE A 508 19.15 -17.62 20.57
N HIS A 509 18.00 -17.70 21.25
CA HIS A 509 17.85 -17.22 22.62
C HIS A 509 16.88 -18.09 23.43
N GLN A 510 17.19 -18.25 24.71
CA GLN A 510 16.30 -18.79 25.74
C GLN A 510 16.57 -18.08 27.07
N GLY A 511 15.53 -17.59 27.75
CA GLY A 511 15.65 -16.86 29.01
C GLY A 511 14.35 -16.79 29.80
N GLU A 512 14.40 -16.47 31.09
CA GLU A 512 13.19 -16.39 31.94
C GLU A 512 12.36 -15.11 31.69
N ASP A 513 13.02 -14.04 31.24
CA ASP A 513 12.41 -12.72 31.01
C ASP A 513 11.54 -12.71 29.76
N GLN A 514 10.51 -11.86 29.74
CA GLN A 514 9.64 -11.65 28.56
C GLN A 514 10.29 -10.79 27.46
N SER A 515 11.41 -10.15 27.77
CA SER A 515 12.09 -9.20 26.90
C SER A 515 13.52 -9.65 26.65
N ALA A 516 14.03 -9.38 25.44
CA ALA A 516 15.40 -9.68 25.07
C ALA A 516 15.90 -8.72 23.98
N ILE A 517 17.21 -8.51 23.96
CA ILE A 517 17.92 -7.95 22.80
C ILE A 517 18.81 -9.07 22.28
N VAL A 518 18.56 -9.50 21.05
CA VAL A 518 19.20 -10.68 20.48
C VAL A 518 19.93 -10.29 19.19
N PRO A 519 21.23 -10.59 19.05
CA PRO A 519 21.91 -10.43 17.77
C PRO A 519 21.33 -11.42 16.75
N ILE A 520 21.12 -10.96 15.52
CA ILE A 520 20.63 -11.78 14.40
C ILE A 520 21.66 -11.79 13.27
N PRO A 521 21.55 -12.71 12.30
CA PRO A 521 22.39 -12.66 11.11
C PRO A 521 22.15 -11.37 10.30
N PRO A 522 23.14 -10.94 9.48
CA PRO A 522 22.99 -9.78 8.61
C PRO A 522 21.83 -9.93 7.62
N PRO A 523 21.20 -8.82 7.18
CA PRO A 523 20.02 -8.87 6.33
C PRO A 523 20.19 -9.66 5.02
N ILE A 524 19.14 -10.40 4.65
CA ILE A 524 19.01 -11.04 3.33
C ILE A 524 18.11 -10.19 2.44
N ILE A 525 18.71 -9.49 1.48
CA ILE A 525 17.98 -8.68 0.50
C ILE A 525 17.84 -9.45 -0.82
N PRO A 526 16.63 -9.91 -1.20
CA PRO A 526 16.43 -10.63 -2.44
C PRO A 526 16.82 -9.77 -3.67
N GLN A 527 17.69 -10.32 -4.53
CA GLN A 527 18.23 -9.59 -5.69
C GLN A 527 17.52 -9.91 -7.01
N GLU A 528 16.61 -10.89 -7.04
CA GLU A 528 16.02 -11.32 -8.31
C GLU A 528 14.85 -10.43 -8.72
N GLU A 529 14.82 -10.10 -10.00
CA GLU A 529 13.71 -9.35 -10.55
C GLU A 529 12.48 -10.23 -10.68
N LYS A 530 11.39 -9.80 -10.07
CA LYS A 530 10.09 -10.49 -10.18
C LYS A 530 9.47 -10.21 -11.55
N PRO A 531 8.76 -11.18 -12.14
CA PRO A 531 7.85 -10.93 -13.25
C PRO A 531 6.89 -9.78 -12.94
N ILE A 532 6.44 -9.10 -13.99
CA ILE A 532 5.49 -7.99 -13.90
C ILE A 532 4.16 -8.40 -14.52
N ASN A 533 3.06 -7.91 -13.93
CA ASN A 533 1.72 -8.10 -14.48
C ASN A 533 1.47 -7.03 -15.55
N ILE A 534 1.27 -7.46 -16.81
CA ILE A 534 0.97 -6.58 -17.95
C ILE A 534 -0.52 -6.54 -18.30
N ALA A 535 -1.38 -7.23 -17.55
CA ALA A 535 -2.83 -7.17 -17.73
C ALA A 535 -3.49 -6.03 -16.97
N ALA A 536 -2.84 -5.46 -15.95
CA ALA A 536 -3.41 -4.40 -15.12
C ALA A 536 -3.76 -3.14 -15.94
N ASN A 537 -5.00 -2.68 -15.79
CA ASN A 537 -5.54 -1.46 -16.34
C ASN A 537 -6.54 -0.81 -15.36
N PRO A 538 -6.04 -0.02 -14.40
CA PRO A 538 -6.87 0.66 -13.41
C PRO A 538 -7.64 1.86 -13.98
N ASP A 539 -7.23 2.38 -15.14
CA ASP A 539 -7.83 3.54 -15.81
C ASP A 539 -9.10 3.16 -16.58
N GLY A 540 -9.24 1.87 -16.92
CA GLY A 540 -10.40 1.32 -17.59
C GLY A 540 -10.36 1.45 -19.12
N PRO A 541 -11.51 1.62 -19.77
CA PRO A 541 -11.62 1.45 -21.21
C PRO A 541 -10.97 2.60 -21.98
N GLY A 542 -10.37 2.29 -23.13
CA GLY A 542 -9.78 3.26 -24.04
C GLY A 542 -8.25 3.33 -23.98
N GLN A 543 -7.62 2.71 -22.98
CA GLN A 543 -6.19 2.48 -22.91
C GLN A 543 -5.86 0.99 -22.91
N TYR A 544 -4.65 0.65 -23.33
CA TYR A 544 -4.15 -0.73 -23.27
C TYR A 544 -3.61 -1.04 -21.87
N PRO A 545 -3.69 -2.31 -21.42
CA PRO A 545 -4.34 -3.44 -22.10
C PRO A 545 -5.88 -3.31 -22.10
N MET A 546 -6.52 -3.80 -23.17
CA MET A 546 -7.98 -3.81 -23.28
C MET A 546 -8.53 -5.19 -22.94
N VAL A 547 -9.73 -5.26 -22.36
CA VAL A 547 -10.40 -6.53 -22.07
C VAL A 547 -11.76 -6.64 -22.75
N ASN A 548 -12.09 -7.84 -23.21
CA ASN A 548 -13.44 -8.19 -23.64
C ASN A 548 -13.82 -9.61 -23.23
N ALA A 549 -15.10 -9.94 -23.30
CA ALA A 549 -15.60 -11.28 -23.02
C ALA A 549 -16.67 -11.69 -24.04
N THR A 550 -16.83 -13.00 -24.27
CA THR A 550 -17.91 -13.53 -25.12
C THR A 550 -19.30 -13.33 -24.50
N PHE A 551 -19.34 -13.26 -23.17
CA PHE A 551 -20.50 -12.90 -22.38
C PHE A 551 -20.05 -12.22 -21.08
N THR A 552 -20.77 -11.19 -20.64
CA THR A 552 -20.62 -10.57 -19.32
C THR A 552 -22.01 -10.43 -18.71
N TYR A 553 -22.19 -10.83 -17.46
CA TYR A 553 -23.45 -10.59 -16.76
C TYR A 553 -23.78 -9.09 -16.73
N PRO A 554 -25.02 -8.66 -17.03
CA PRO A 554 -25.34 -7.22 -17.12
C PRO A 554 -25.11 -6.39 -15.85
N GLY A 555 -24.97 -7.02 -14.69
CA GLY A 555 -24.64 -6.36 -13.43
C GLY A 555 -23.13 -6.24 -13.16
N ASP A 556 -22.29 -6.87 -13.98
CA ASP A 556 -20.85 -6.86 -13.86
C ASP A 556 -20.21 -5.97 -14.94
N TYR A 557 -18.91 -5.77 -14.84
CA TYR A 557 -18.14 -4.99 -15.81
C TYR A 557 -16.80 -5.68 -16.09
N THR A 558 -16.48 -5.89 -17.38
CA THR A 558 -15.33 -6.72 -17.78
C THR A 558 -13.99 -6.17 -17.29
N TYR A 559 -13.81 -4.85 -17.19
CA TYR A 559 -12.56 -4.26 -16.69
C TYR A 559 -12.33 -4.51 -15.19
N LYS A 560 -13.36 -4.89 -14.43
CA LYS A 560 -13.16 -5.36 -13.04
C LYS A 560 -12.30 -6.61 -12.92
N ALA A 561 -12.04 -7.31 -14.03
CA ALA A 561 -11.16 -8.47 -14.03
C ALA A 561 -9.70 -8.12 -14.36
N ILE A 562 -9.38 -6.85 -14.59
CA ILE A 562 -8.01 -6.39 -14.85
C ILE A 562 -7.72 -5.05 -14.19
N ASP A 563 -8.51 -4.61 -13.22
CA ASP A 563 -8.33 -3.31 -12.58
C ASP A 563 -7.39 -3.38 -11.37
N GLY A 564 -6.83 -4.56 -11.09
CA GLY A 564 -5.89 -4.82 -10.02
C GLY A 564 -6.54 -5.08 -8.66
N VAL A 565 -7.87 -5.01 -8.54
CA VAL A 565 -8.58 -5.10 -7.26
C VAL A 565 -9.09 -6.52 -7.01
N VAL A 566 -8.70 -7.13 -5.89
CA VAL A 566 -9.04 -8.53 -5.58
C VAL A 566 -10.00 -8.61 -4.39
N TYR A 567 -11.31 -8.62 -4.68
CA TYR A 567 -12.37 -8.85 -3.68
C TYR A 567 -13.16 -10.12 -3.94
N TYR A 568 -13.07 -11.07 -3.01
CA TYR A 568 -13.87 -12.29 -3.04
C TYR A 568 -15.22 -12.17 -2.33
N ASP A 569 -15.51 -11.02 -1.71
CA ASP A 569 -16.74 -10.74 -0.97
C ASP A 569 -17.95 -10.63 -1.91
N ARG A 570 -19.16 -10.71 -1.37
CA ARG A 570 -20.37 -10.38 -2.17
C ARG A 570 -20.49 -8.87 -2.36
N VAL A 571 -20.32 -8.17 -1.24
CA VAL A 571 -20.14 -6.73 -1.13
C VAL A 571 -18.93 -6.56 -0.20
N PRO A 572 -17.90 -5.82 -0.60
CA PRO A 572 -17.81 -5.12 -1.87
C PRO A 572 -17.71 -6.05 -3.09
N ASP A 573 -18.14 -5.57 -4.26
CA ASP A 573 -18.08 -6.33 -5.50
C ASP A 573 -16.95 -5.84 -6.42
N ASN A 574 -15.98 -6.71 -6.69
CA ASN A 574 -15.04 -6.53 -7.81
C ASN A 574 -14.80 -7.84 -8.54
N ARG A 575 -15.52 -8.04 -9.64
CA ARG A 575 -15.46 -9.28 -10.44
C ARG A 575 -16.11 -9.11 -11.80
N TRP A 576 -15.70 -9.98 -12.70
CA TRP A 576 -16.44 -10.37 -13.91
C TRP A 576 -17.02 -11.77 -13.71
N THR A 577 -18.25 -12.01 -14.17
CA THR A 577 -18.85 -13.34 -14.25
C THR A 577 -19.57 -13.57 -15.57
N ASP A 578 -19.66 -14.85 -15.98
CA ASP A 578 -20.54 -15.28 -17.07
C ASP A 578 -21.97 -15.60 -16.57
N TYR A 579 -22.36 -15.11 -15.38
CA TYR A 579 -23.61 -15.48 -14.73
C TYR A 579 -24.82 -15.26 -15.67
N THR A 580 -25.70 -16.26 -15.75
CA THR A 580 -26.83 -16.36 -16.70
C THR A 580 -26.49 -16.59 -18.17
N SER A 581 -25.21 -16.77 -18.53
CA SER A 581 -24.83 -17.15 -19.89
C SER A 581 -25.54 -18.44 -20.34
N PRO A 582 -26.10 -18.46 -21.56
CA PRO A 582 -26.65 -19.69 -22.14
C PRO A 582 -25.54 -20.65 -22.58
N ASN A 583 -24.30 -20.18 -22.73
CA ASN A 583 -23.20 -20.94 -23.29
C ASN A 583 -22.67 -21.98 -22.27
N PRO A 584 -22.08 -23.09 -22.73
CA PRO A 584 -21.38 -24.04 -21.87
C PRO A 584 -20.01 -23.53 -21.40
N ASN A 585 -19.50 -22.47 -22.03
CA ASN A 585 -18.26 -21.78 -21.69
C ASN A 585 -18.34 -20.34 -22.17
N ASP A 586 -17.50 -19.49 -21.58
CA ASP A 586 -17.26 -18.14 -22.06
C ASP A 586 -15.79 -17.79 -21.89
N THR A 587 -15.32 -16.87 -22.72
CA THR A 587 -13.91 -16.49 -22.81
C THR A 587 -13.73 -15.05 -22.37
N LEU A 588 -12.79 -14.82 -21.45
CA LEU A 588 -12.27 -13.50 -21.09
C LEU A 588 -10.94 -13.29 -21.84
N THR A 589 -10.80 -12.19 -22.60
CA THR A 589 -9.61 -11.92 -23.41
C THR A 589 -9.00 -10.57 -23.10
N VAL A 590 -7.72 -10.57 -22.75
CA VAL A 590 -6.89 -9.37 -22.58
C VAL A 590 -6.05 -9.15 -23.84
N HIS A 591 -6.07 -7.94 -24.37
CA HIS A 591 -5.36 -7.52 -25.58
C HIS A 591 -4.26 -6.54 -25.22
N PHE A 592 -3.06 -6.77 -25.73
CA PHE A 592 -1.90 -5.91 -25.56
C PHE A 592 -1.64 -5.08 -26.83
N ALA A 593 -1.01 -3.91 -26.65
CA ALA A 593 -0.71 -3.02 -27.77
C ALA A 593 0.30 -3.63 -28.75
N ARG A 594 1.22 -4.46 -28.25
CA ARG A 594 2.27 -5.14 -29.00
C ARG A 594 2.42 -6.60 -28.54
N PRO A 595 3.21 -7.43 -29.24
CA PRO A 595 3.53 -8.77 -28.74
C PRO A 595 4.38 -8.70 -27.46
N HIS A 596 4.08 -9.57 -26.49
CA HIS A 596 4.85 -9.79 -25.26
C HIS A 596 5.17 -11.27 -25.07
N ASN A 597 6.30 -11.55 -24.42
CA ASN A 597 6.68 -12.89 -23.99
C ASN A 597 6.03 -13.20 -22.64
N VAL A 598 4.99 -14.03 -22.65
CA VAL A 598 4.21 -14.38 -21.46
C VAL A 598 4.54 -15.79 -20.99
N SER A 599 4.64 -16.01 -19.68
CA SER A 599 5.00 -17.32 -19.09
C SER A 599 3.99 -17.87 -18.10
N SER A 600 3.10 -17.04 -17.56
CA SER A 600 2.02 -17.49 -16.70
C SER A 600 0.82 -16.54 -16.72
N VAL A 601 -0.32 -17.09 -16.30
CA VAL A 601 -1.55 -16.35 -16.05
C VAL A 601 -2.00 -16.68 -14.63
N THR A 602 -2.36 -15.67 -13.85
CA THR A 602 -2.99 -15.86 -12.53
C THR A 602 -4.46 -15.51 -12.62
N LEU A 603 -5.31 -16.38 -12.08
CA LEU A 603 -6.75 -16.16 -11.98
C LEU A 603 -7.16 -16.12 -10.51
N ALA A 604 -7.61 -14.96 -10.04
CA ALA A 604 -8.31 -14.83 -8.76
C ALA A 604 -9.74 -15.36 -8.94
N LEU A 605 -9.95 -16.66 -8.72
CA LEU A 605 -11.21 -17.34 -9.06
C LEU A 605 -12.27 -17.11 -7.99
N PHE A 606 -13.44 -16.61 -8.40
CA PHE A 606 -14.56 -16.34 -7.50
C PHE A 606 -15.49 -17.55 -7.36
N SER A 607 -15.88 -17.88 -6.13
CA SER A 607 -16.94 -18.86 -5.85
C SER A 607 -17.84 -18.38 -4.71
N ASP A 608 -19.15 -18.43 -4.94
CA ASP A 608 -20.15 -18.07 -3.94
C ASP A 608 -21.12 -19.21 -3.62
N ILE A 609 -20.81 -20.44 -4.04
CA ILE A 609 -21.58 -21.65 -3.75
C ILE A 609 -21.77 -21.85 -2.24
N SER A 610 -20.71 -21.70 -1.44
CA SER A 610 -20.79 -21.83 0.03
C SER A 610 -21.71 -20.77 0.66
N ARG A 611 -21.94 -19.67 -0.05
CA ARG A 611 -22.82 -18.56 0.35
C ARG A 611 -24.22 -18.68 -0.27
N GLY A 612 -24.53 -19.80 -0.93
CA GLY A 612 -25.83 -20.07 -1.56
C GLY A 612 -26.02 -19.46 -2.95
N GLY A 613 -24.92 -19.02 -3.59
CA GLY A 613 -24.95 -18.51 -4.96
C GLY A 613 -24.79 -19.59 -6.02
N ARG A 614 -24.36 -19.19 -7.22
CA ARG A 614 -24.29 -20.07 -8.40
C ARG A 614 -23.04 -19.85 -9.26
N VAL A 615 -22.10 -19.03 -8.80
CA VAL A 615 -20.80 -18.86 -9.46
C VAL A 615 -19.80 -19.75 -8.74
N ASP A 616 -19.04 -20.53 -9.50
CA ASP A 616 -18.07 -21.49 -9.00
C ASP A 616 -16.85 -21.62 -9.92
N LEU A 617 -15.89 -22.42 -9.47
CA LEU A 617 -14.70 -22.73 -10.24
C LEU A 617 -15.02 -23.39 -11.60
N PRO A 618 -14.27 -23.08 -12.67
CA PRO A 618 -14.38 -23.78 -13.93
C PRO A 618 -14.07 -25.29 -13.79
N ARG A 619 -14.62 -26.08 -14.71
CA ARG A 619 -14.27 -27.51 -14.89
C ARG A 619 -13.00 -27.67 -15.72
N VAL A 620 -12.87 -26.83 -16.74
CA VAL A 620 -11.76 -26.78 -17.68
C VAL A 620 -11.47 -25.32 -17.97
N ILE A 621 -10.20 -24.96 -18.00
CA ILE A 621 -9.67 -23.68 -18.45
C ILE A 621 -8.78 -23.97 -19.65
N GLU A 622 -8.98 -23.27 -20.76
CA GLU A 622 -8.08 -23.29 -21.90
C GLU A 622 -7.52 -21.89 -22.11
N ILE A 623 -6.20 -21.81 -22.26
CA ILE A 623 -5.51 -20.54 -22.51
C ILE A 623 -5.05 -20.53 -23.96
N TYR A 624 -5.35 -19.44 -24.65
CA TYR A 624 -4.96 -19.20 -26.04
C TYR A 624 -4.19 -17.89 -26.17
N GLY A 625 -3.28 -17.85 -27.15
CA GLY A 625 -2.64 -16.64 -27.63
C GLY A 625 -2.56 -16.61 -29.15
N SER A 626 -1.71 -15.74 -29.67
CA SER A 626 -1.56 -15.44 -31.10
C SER A 626 -1.17 -16.67 -31.94
N SER A 627 -0.47 -17.64 -31.36
CA SER A 627 -0.07 -18.89 -31.99
C SER A 627 -1.13 -20.02 -31.88
N GLY A 628 -2.25 -19.76 -31.21
CA GLY A 628 -3.31 -20.73 -30.96
C GLY A 628 -3.37 -21.17 -29.51
N HIS A 629 -3.66 -22.45 -29.29
CA HIS A 629 -3.77 -23.05 -27.95
C HIS A 629 -2.40 -23.09 -27.24
N ILE A 630 -2.34 -22.60 -26.01
CA ILE A 630 -1.13 -22.57 -25.17
C ILE A 630 -1.17 -23.73 -24.18
N THR A 631 -2.23 -23.83 -23.37
CA THR A 631 -2.35 -24.86 -22.33
C THR A 631 -3.80 -25.11 -21.92
N THR A 632 -4.05 -26.24 -21.27
CA THR A 632 -5.34 -26.63 -20.69
C THR A 632 -5.16 -27.07 -19.25
N VAL A 633 -6.03 -26.57 -18.38
CA VAL A 633 -6.16 -26.97 -16.98
C VAL A 633 -7.53 -27.61 -16.80
N ASP A 634 -7.63 -28.78 -16.17
CA ASP A 634 -8.90 -29.51 -16.01
C ASP A 634 -9.20 -29.89 -14.55
N SER A 635 -10.24 -30.70 -14.34
CA SER A 635 -10.70 -31.15 -13.02
C SER A 635 -9.71 -32.01 -12.23
N SER A 636 -8.62 -32.50 -12.86
CA SER A 636 -7.52 -33.14 -12.14
C SER A 636 -6.68 -32.12 -11.35
N THR A 637 -6.76 -30.85 -11.75
CA THR A 637 -6.08 -29.74 -11.10
C THR A 637 -6.86 -29.25 -9.88
N LYS A 638 -6.17 -29.08 -8.75
CA LYS A 638 -6.75 -28.55 -7.50
C LYS A 638 -6.86 -27.03 -7.55
N LEU A 639 -7.81 -26.52 -8.33
CA LEU A 639 -8.19 -25.11 -8.28
C LEU A 639 -8.75 -24.77 -6.88
N VAL A 640 -8.37 -23.62 -6.36
CA VAL A 640 -8.78 -23.14 -5.04
C VAL A 640 -9.81 -22.01 -5.21
N PRO A 641 -10.99 -22.11 -4.58
CA PRO A 641 -12.02 -21.08 -4.67
C PRO A 641 -11.67 -19.88 -3.80
N ASN A 642 -11.99 -18.68 -4.29
CA ASN A 642 -11.74 -17.42 -3.63
C ASN A 642 -10.26 -17.24 -3.28
N ASP A 643 -9.39 -17.58 -4.21
CA ASP A 643 -7.94 -17.52 -4.09
C ASP A 643 -7.29 -17.36 -5.47
N GLU A 644 -6.02 -16.97 -5.49
CA GLU A 644 -5.23 -16.85 -6.70
C GLU A 644 -4.80 -18.24 -7.20
N ASN A 645 -4.98 -18.49 -8.50
CA ASN A 645 -4.61 -19.73 -9.15
C ASN A 645 -3.67 -19.42 -10.31
N GLU A 646 -2.36 -19.63 -10.11
CA GLU A 646 -1.35 -19.43 -11.15
C GLU A 646 -1.22 -20.63 -12.08
N ILE A 647 -1.26 -20.37 -13.38
CA ILE A 647 -1.16 -21.34 -14.47
C ILE A 647 0.10 -20.99 -15.29
N GLY A 648 1.19 -21.72 -15.03
CA GLY A 648 2.45 -21.59 -15.76
C GLY A 648 2.49 -22.43 -17.04
N PHE A 649 3.25 -21.94 -18.03
CA PHE A 649 3.49 -22.61 -19.32
C PHE A 649 4.81 -22.12 -19.94
N ASP A 650 5.28 -22.80 -21.00
CA ASP A 650 6.46 -22.37 -21.74
C ASP A 650 6.23 -20.99 -22.34
N THR A 651 7.25 -20.12 -22.29
CA THR A 651 7.13 -18.74 -22.76
C THR A 651 6.61 -18.65 -24.21
N VAL A 652 5.53 -17.90 -24.41
CA VAL A 652 4.93 -17.66 -25.73
C VAL A 652 4.88 -16.16 -26.02
N GLU A 653 5.25 -15.77 -27.24
CA GLU A 653 5.06 -14.41 -27.72
C GLU A 653 3.62 -14.22 -28.21
N THR A 654 2.90 -13.22 -27.68
CA THR A 654 1.51 -12.97 -28.07
C THR A 654 1.06 -11.52 -27.87
N THR A 655 0.10 -11.09 -28.68
CA THR A 655 -0.62 -9.80 -28.54
C THR A 655 -1.92 -9.92 -27.74
N PHE A 656 -2.33 -11.13 -27.32
CA PHE A 656 -3.52 -11.31 -26.49
C PHE A 656 -3.43 -12.60 -25.67
N VAL A 657 -4.08 -12.63 -24.53
CA VAL A 657 -4.33 -13.85 -23.75
C VAL A 657 -5.84 -14.04 -23.63
N ALA A 658 -6.34 -15.16 -24.14
CA ALA A 658 -7.75 -15.53 -24.04
C ALA A 658 -7.91 -16.74 -23.12
N VAL A 659 -8.69 -16.58 -22.06
CA VAL A 659 -8.97 -17.59 -21.03
C VAL A 659 -10.40 -18.08 -21.21
N ASN A 660 -10.56 -19.24 -21.82
CA ASN A 660 -11.84 -19.90 -22.06
C ASN A 660 -12.19 -20.83 -20.89
N MET A 661 -13.32 -20.59 -20.24
CA MET A 661 -13.70 -21.26 -19.00
C MET A 661 -14.99 -22.05 -19.16
N TYR A 662 -14.93 -23.36 -18.95
CA TYR A 662 -16.08 -24.25 -19.04
C TYR A 662 -16.76 -24.41 -17.69
N ARG A 663 -18.08 -24.19 -17.64
CA ARG A 663 -18.87 -24.42 -16.42
C ARG A 663 -18.94 -25.90 -16.04
N ARG A 664 -19.06 -26.18 -14.73
CA ARG A 664 -19.18 -27.54 -14.18
C ARG A 664 -20.53 -28.19 -14.46
N SER A 665 -21.60 -27.39 -14.53
CA SER A 665 -22.97 -27.85 -14.76
C SER A 665 -23.80 -26.78 -15.46
N ALA A 666 -24.99 -27.15 -15.96
CA ALA A 666 -25.92 -26.20 -16.57
C ALA A 666 -26.54 -25.18 -15.59
N THR A 667 -26.30 -25.34 -14.28
CA THR A 667 -26.85 -24.49 -13.21
C THR A 667 -25.81 -23.68 -12.46
N THR A 668 -24.55 -23.74 -12.91
CA THR A 668 -23.39 -23.04 -12.32
C THR A 668 -22.68 -22.24 -13.39
N TRP A 669 -22.09 -21.12 -13.01
CA TRP A 669 -21.36 -20.17 -13.84
C TRP A 669 -19.95 -19.98 -13.30
N VAL A 670 -19.09 -19.28 -14.02
CA VAL A 670 -17.71 -18.96 -13.65
C VAL A 670 -17.55 -17.48 -13.38
N GLY A 671 -16.57 -17.15 -12.53
CA GLY A 671 -16.26 -15.78 -12.15
C GLY A 671 -14.80 -15.59 -11.82
N VAL A 672 -14.30 -14.41 -12.14
CA VAL A 672 -12.91 -13.99 -11.94
C VAL A 672 -12.93 -12.61 -11.30
N CYS A 673 -12.25 -12.47 -10.16
CA CYS A 673 -12.02 -11.18 -9.51
C CYS A 673 -10.88 -10.42 -10.20
N GLU A 674 -9.86 -11.13 -10.67
CA GLU A 674 -8.71 -10.54 -11.38
C GLU A 674 -8.04 -11.60 -12.28
N LEU A 675 -7.60 -11.18 -13.45
CA LEU A 675 -6.80 -11.93 -14.42
C LEU A 675 -5.49 -11.18 -14.62
N GLU A 676 -4.39 -11.80 -14.18
CA GLU A 676 -3.05 -11.25 -14.32
C GLU A 676 -2.27 -12.02 -15.40
N VAL A 677 -1.42 -11.31 -16.15
CA VAL A 677 -0.55 -11.91 -17.17
C VAL A 677 0.89 -11.53 -16.89
N TRP A 678 1.73 -12.53 -16.67
CA TRP A 678 3.09 -12.31 -16.18
C TRP A 678 4.13 -12.45 -17.30
N THR A 679 5.02 -11.46 -17.38
CA THR A 679 6.19 -11.41 -18.25
C THR A 679 7.44 -11.06 -17.44
N PRO A 680 8.64 -11.49 -17.87
CA PRO A 680 9.87 -10.90 -17.37
C PRO A 680 9.85 -9.37 -17.48
N PRO A 681 10.39 -8.64 -16.50
CA PRO A 681 10.50 -7.18 -16.55
C PRO A 681 11.41 -6.71 -17.70
N PRO A 682 11.18 -5.52 -18.26
CA PRO A 682 12.04 -4.98 -19.31
C PRO A 682 13.42 -4.62 -18.75
N THR A 683 14.46 -5.28 -19.26
CA THR A 683 15.86 -5.06 -18.83
C THR A 683 16.54 -3.88 -19.53
N GLY A 684 15.82 -3.14 -20.38
CA GLY A 684 16.41 -2.11 -21.24
C GLY A 684 17.36 -2.68 -22.30
N PRO A 685 18.06 -1.81 -23.05
CA PRO A 685 17.99 -0.35 -22.95
C PRO A 685 16.72 0.23 -23.61
N THR A 686 15.97 -0.56 -24.37
CA THR A 686 14.79 -0.10 -25.13
C THR A 686 13.47 -0.36 -24.39
N TYR A 687 12.65 0.68 -24.31
CA TYR A 687 11.31 0.69 -23.74
C TYR A 687 10.32 1.15 -24.81
N PHE A 688 9.19 0.46 -24.95
CA PHE A 688 8.18 0.78 -25.97
C PHE A 688 7.21 1.83 -25.44
N ALA A 689 6.94 2.86 -26.23
CA ALA A 689 6.03 3.93 -25.81
C ALA A 689 4.62 3.41 -25.52
N VAL A 690 4.19 2.36 -26.22
CA VAL A 690 2.86 1.75 -26.05
C VAL A 690 2.71 0.94 -24.76
N ASP A 691 3.80 0.68 -24.02
CA ASP A 691 3.77 0.06 -22.69
C ASP A 691 3.79 1.11 -21.56
N ALA A 692 3.97 2.39 -21.90
CA ALA A 692 4.00 3.48 -20.93
C ALA A 692 2.60 3.77 -20.39
N HIS A 693 2.52 4.37 -19.21
CA HIS A 693 1.27 4.94 -18.73
C HIS A 693 0.95 6.21 -19.53
N LEU A 694 -0.22 6.23 -20.15
CA LEU A 694 -0.65 7.29 -21.06
C LEU A 694 -1.74 8.14 -20.41
N THR A 695 -1.50 9.45 -20.29
CA THR A 695 -2.55 10.42 -19.95
C THR A 695 -2.58 11.57 -20.94
N GLY A 696 -3.73 12.24 -21.01
CA GLY A 696 -4.03 13.29 -21.99
C GLY A 696 -5.34 12.99 -22.73
N ALA A 697 -6.06 14.03 -23.15
CA ALA A 697 -7.41 13.88 -23.69
C ALA A 697 -7.49 13.07 -25.00
N THR A 698 -6.40 13.07 -25.79
CA THR A 698 -6.33 12.41 -27.09
C THR A 698 -5.22 11.36 -27.21
N THR A 699 -4.40 11.21 -26.17
CA THR A 699 -3.23 10.33 -26.16
C THR A 699 -3.66 8.88 -26.14
N GLN A 700 -3.21 8.11 -27.13
CA GLN A 700 -3.65 6.72 -27.29
C GLN A 700 -2.66 5.90 -28.11
N VAL A 701 -2.80 4.59 -28.05
CA VAL A 701 -2.11 3.65 -28.94
C VAL A 701 -2.72 3.70 -30.34
N LEU A 702 -1.86 3.84 -31.35
CA LEU A 702 -2.18 3.77 -32.78
C LEU A 702 -1.32 2.69 -33.45
N PHE A 703 -1.65 2.35 -34.70
CA PHE A 703 -0.88 1.41 -35.52
C PHE A 703 -0.44 2.08 -36.81
N ASP A 704 0.87 2.32 -36.93
CA ASP A 704 1.49 2.96 -38.09
C ASP A 704 2.35 1.97 -38.87
N THR A 705 2.02 1.81 -40.16
CA THR A 705 2.70 0.90 -41.08
C THR A 705 4.15 1.29 -41.39
N TRP A 706 4.57 2.51 -41.06
CA TRP A 706 5.96 2.95 -41.21
C TRP A 706 6.83 2.65 -39.98
N SER A 707 6.21 2.37 -38.83
CA SER A 707 6.93 1.94 -37.65
C SER A 707 7.43 0.51 -37.84
N THR A 708 8.68 0.27 -37.44
CA THR A 708 9.28 -1.07 -37.45
C THR A 708 9.73 -1.52 -36.06
N ALA A 709 9.47 -0.71 -35.03
CA ALA A 709 9.84 -1.01 -33.66
C ALA A 709 9.12 -2.26 -33.13
N THR A 710 7.86 -2.46 -33.52
CA THR A 710 7.06 -3.64 -33.19
C THR A 710 6.57 -4.32 -34.46
N SER A 711 6.29 -5.63 -34.40
CA SER A 711 5.86 -6.40 -35.58
C SER A 711 4.50 -5.95 -36.14
N ASN A 712 3.68 -5.29 -35.32
CA ASN A 712 2.36 -4.78 -35.67
C ASN A 712 2.32 -3.25 -35.85
N GLY A 713 3.46 -2.56 -35.77
CA GLY A 713 3.55 -1.10 -35.96
C GLY A 713 2.88 -0.28 -34.86
N ALA A 714 2.76 -0.81 -33.64
CA ALA A 714 2.18 -0.12 -32.50
C ALA A 714 3.03 1.08 -32.07
N VAL A 715 2.40 2.25 -31.95
CA VAL A 715 3.00 3.53 -31.55
C VAL A 715 2.04 4.33 -30.66
N VAL A 716 2.54 5.28 -29.89
CA VAL A 716 1.68 6.26 -29.19
C VAL A 716 1.46 7.46 -30.09
N GLY A 717 0.21 7.89 -30.26
CA GLY A 717 -0.15 9.09 -31.01
C GLY A 717 -1.17 9.95 -30.29
N GLY A 718 -1.63 11.01 -30.96
CA GLY A 718 -2.53 11.99 -30.35
C GLY A 718 -1.87 12.76 -29.19
N VAL A 719 -0.54 12.94 -29.26
CA VAL A 719 0.28 13.62 -28.24
C VAL A 719 0.03 15.14 -28.31
N GLY A 720 -0.95 15.59 -27.53
CA GLY A 720 -1.36 16.98 -27.36
C GLY A 720 -0.62 17.71 -26.25
N ALA A 721 -0.99 18.97 -26.01
CA ALA A 721 -0.31 19.83 -25.04
C ALA A 721 -0.46 19.35 -23.58
N ASP A 722 -1.50 18.58 -23.28
CA ASP A 722 -1.81 17.99 -21.97
C ASP A 722 -1.26 16.56 -21.80
N SER A 723 -0.59 16.01 -22.81
CA SER A 723 -0.16 14.61 -22.81
C SER A 723 0.98 14.34 -21.83
N ASN A 724 0.95 13.13 -21.26
CA ASN A 724 2.05 12.55 -20.52
C ASN A 724 2.23 11.09 -20.94
N VAL A 725 3.42 10.75 -21.42
CA VAL A 725 3.84 9.37 -21.73
C VAL A 725 4.88 8.98 -20.70
N ALA A 726 4.46 8.23 -19.68
CA ALA A 726 5.26 7.93 -18.49
C ALA A 726 5.76 6.48 -18.47
N PHE A 727 7.06 6.30 -18.63
CA PHE A 727 7.75 5.02 -18.58
C PHE A 727 8.10 4.69 -17.12
N ALA A 728 7.49 3.64 -16.57
CA ALA A 728 7.71 3.20 -15.19
C ALA A 728 8.70 2.03 -15.11
N GLY A 729 9.33 1.85 -13.94
CA GLY A 729 10.17 0.69 -13.65
C GLY A 729 11.54 0.68 -14.33
N ILE A 730 12.04 1.82 -14.80
CA ILE A 730 13.37 1.93 -15.41
C ILE A 730 14.44 1.80 -14.32
N LYS A 731 15.12 0.65 -14.28
CA LYS A 731 16.17 0.39 -13.30
C LYS A 731 17.49 1.04 -13.70
N SER A 732 18.19 1.59 -12.72
CA SER A 732 19.50 2.22 -12.91
C SER A 732 20.38 2.06 -11.67
N ASP A 733 21.70 2.02 -11.87
CA ASP A 733 22.69 2.13 -10.79
C ASP A 733 22.87 3.59 -10.31
N GLY A 734 22.19 4.53 -10.96
CA GLY A 734 22.26 5.97 -10.70
C GLY A 734 23.29 6.69 -11.57
N GLY A 735 23.05 7.98 -11.81
CA GLY A 735 23.96 8.86 -12.54
C GLY A 735 23.43 9.32 -13.90
N SER A 736 24.26 10.06 -14.62
CA SER A 736 23.91 10.61 -15.93
C SER A 736 23.93 9.52 -17.01
N THR A 737 22.88 9.50 -17.83
CA THR A 737 22.72 8.60 -18.98
C THR A 737 22.10 9.38 -20.14
N ARG A 738 22.02 8.72 -21.29
CA ARG A 738 21.41 9.27 -22.50
C ARG A 738 20.05 8.65 -22.74
N LEU A 739 19.06 9.52 -22.88
CA LEU A 739 17.75 9.19 -23.42
C LEU A 739 17.74 9.42 -24.92
N ALA A 740 17.24 8.46 -25.68
CA ALA A 740 16.99 8.56 -27.12
C ALA A 740 15.53 8.23 -27.42
N LEU A 741 14.76 9.22 -27.84
CA LEU A 741 13.35 9.07 -28.23
C LEU A 741 13.25 8.88 -29.74
N SER A 742 12.65 7.76 -30.18
CA SER A 742 12.23 7.56 -31.57
C SER A 742 10.82 8.11 -31.77
N TYR A 743 10.68 9.06 -32.71
CA TYR A 743 9.43 9.76 -32.97
C TYR A 743 9.23 10.07 -34.46
N ALA A 744 7.98 10.31 -34.86
CA ALA A 744 7.61 10.89 -36.14
C ALA A 744 6.76 12.14 -35.94
N SER A 745 6.89 13.13 -36.84
CA SER A 745 6.10 14.36 -36.83
C SER A 745 5.72 14.79 -38.24
N THR A 746 4.43 15.06 -38.46
CA THR A 746 3.87 15.51 -39.76
C THR A 746 3.84 17.04 -39.91
N GLY A 747 4.15 17.78 -38.84
CA GLY A 747 4.07 19.24 -38.81
C GLY A 747 5.20 19.95 -39.54
N ASN A 748 5.10 21.29 -39.63
CA ASN A 748 6.11 22.15 -40.25
C ASN A 748 6.92 22.97 -39.22
N SER A 749 6.63 22.82 -37.93
CA SER A 749 7.32 23.50 -36.83
C SER A 749 7.79 22.48 -35.79
N ALA A 750 8.86 22.82 -35.07
CA ALA A 750 9.30 22.02 -33.93
C ALA A 750 8.23 22.01 -32.83
N VAL A 751 8.17 20.92 -32.06
CA VAL A 751 7.32 20.78 -30.88
C VAL A 751 8.18 20.45 -29.68
N ASN A 752 7.99 21.17 -28.59
CA ASN A 752 8.80 21.05 -27.39
C ASN A 752 8.17 20.04 -26.44
N ILE A 753 8.97 19.09 -25.95
CA ILE A 753 8.56 18.07 -24.99
C ILE A 753 9.44 18.20 -23.75
N SER A 754 8.82 18.30 -22.58
CA SER A 754 9.52 18.25 -21.29
C SER A 754 9.88 16.81 -20.98
N VAL A 755 11.13 16.58 -20.59
CA VAL A 755 11.60 15.29 -20.07
C VAL A 755 11.76 15.44 -18.56
N GLU A 756 10.99 14.66 -17.81
CA GLU A 756 11.04 14.61 -16.36
C GLU A 756 11.49 13.22 -15.90
N VAL A 757 12.30 13.19 -14.83
CA VAL A 757 12.69 11.95 -14.14
C VAL A 757 12.22 12.06 -12.70
N ASN A 758 11.44 11.08 -12.23
CA ASN A 758 10.89 11.06 -10.86
C ASN A 758 10.23 12.39 -10.47
N GLN A 759 9.36 12.89 -11.35
CA GLN A 759 8.70 14.21 -11.25
C GLN A 759 9.64 15.42 -11.19
N THR A 760 10.91 15.26 -11.57
CA THR A 760 11.90 16.34 -11.61
C THR A 760 12.24 16.70 -13.06
N PRO A 761 11.94 17.93 -13.51
CA PRO A 761 12.33 18.40 -14.83
C PRO A 761 13.85 18.27 -15.05
N GLN A 762 14.23 17.63 -16.15
CA GLN A 762 15.63 17.44 -16.55
C GLN A 762 15.99 18.36 -17.71
N THR A 763 15.20 18.29 -18.79
CA THR A 763 15.49 19.01 -20.04
C THR A 763 14.23 19.15 -20.90
N VAL A 764 14.34 19.91 -21.98
CA VAL A 764 13.32 20.02 -23.02
C VAL A 764 13.94 19.56 -24.34
N ILE A 765 13.26 18.65 -25.04
CA ILE A 765 13.66 18.20 -26.38
C ILE A 765 12.79 18.84 -27.44
N ASP A 766 13.42 19.26 -28.55
CA ASP A 766 12.73 19.82 -29.70
C ASP A 766 12.50 18.74 -30.75
N LEU A 767 11.24 18.37 -30.96
CA LEU A 767 10.82 17.44 -32.01
C LEU A 767 10.71 18.18 -33.34
N ILE A 768 11.80 18.17 -34.11
CA ILE A 768 11.87 18.79 -35.43
C ILE A 768 10.96 18.01 -36.41
N PRO A 769 10.27 18.67 -37.37
CA PRO A 769 9.54 18.02 -38.45
C PRO A 769 10.32 16.90 -39.14
N THR A 770 9.70 15.72 -39.26
CA THR A 770 10.32 14.55 -39.90
C THR A 770 9.62 14.12 -41.19
N GLN A 771 8.60 14.89 -41.62
CA GLN A 771 7.72 14.53 -42.74
C GLN A 771 7.06 13.16 -42.55
N GLY A 772 6.70 12.85 -41.30
CA GLY A 772 6.09 11.58 -40.91
C GLY A 772 7.04 10.39 -40.87
N ARG A 773 8.35 10.55 -41.11
CA ARG A 773 9.33 9.48 -40.97
C ARG A 773 9.84 9.38 -39.53
N TYR A 774 10.17 8.19 -39.08
CA TYR A 774 10.77 8.02 -37.75
C TYR A 774 12.20 8.55 -37.74
N ALA A 775 12.48 9.41 -36.76
CA ALA A 775 13.78 9.97 -36.45
C ALA A 775 14.04 9.85 -34.95
N THR A 776 15.28 10.06 -34.54
CA THR A 776 15.68 10.00 -33.13
C THR A 776 16.13 11.37 -32.65
N VAL A 777 15.62 11.80 -31.50
CA VAL A 777 16.15 12.91 -30.73
C VAL A 777 16.79 12.38 -29.45
N VAL A 778 17.83 13.03 -28.98
CA VAL A 778 18.59 12.60 -27.80
C VAL A 778 18.65 13.70 -26.75
N ALA A 779 18.66 13.29 -25.50
CA ALA A 779 18.79 14.14 -24.32
C ALA A 779 19.69 13.47 -23.29
N ASP A 780 20.44 14.27 -22.55
CA ASP A 780 21.11 13.79 -21.34
C ASP A 780 20.13 13.93 -20.18
N ILE A 781 20.01 12.86 -19.39
CA ILE A 781 19.16 12.81 -18.18
C ILE A 781 19.98 12.22 -17.03
N THR A 782 19.53 12.41 -15.80
CA THR A 782 20.10 11.74 -14.62
C THR A 782 19.05 10.82 -14.02
N LEU A 783 19.40 9.55 -13.83
CA LEU A 783 18.56 8.59 -13.14
C LEU A 783 19.03 8.43 -11.69
N ALA A 784 18.09 8.22 -10.78
CA ALA A 784 18.39 7.79 -9.43
C ALA A 784 18.70 6.29 -9.41
N LYS A 785 19.39 5.83 -8.37
CA LYS A 785 19.58 4.40 -8.15
C LYS A 785 18.24 3.72 -7.88
N GLY A 786 18.04 2.51 -8.42
CA GLY A 786 16.79 1.74 -8.32
C GLY A 786 15.82 2.02 -9.48
N LYS A 787 14.52 1.83 -9.25
CA LYS A 787 13.46 2.06 -10.26
C LYS A 787 13.17 3.56 -10.44
N ASN A 788 13.02 4.01 -11.67
CA ASN A 788 12.73 5.40 -12.03
C ASN A 788 11.47 5.49 -12.89
N TYR A 789 10.86 6.69 -12.85
CA TYR A 789 9.85 7.14 -13.81
C TYR A 789 10.48 8.14 -14.76
N VAL A 790 10.33 7.91 -16.06
CA VAL A 790 10.72 8.87 -17.10
C VAL A 790 9.46 9.31 -17.82
N SER A 791 9.14 10.59 -17.74
CA SER A 791 7.91 11.16 -18.29
C SER A 791 8.21 12.12 -19.43
N LEU A 792 7.55 11.92 -20.56
CA LEU A 792 7.55 12.84 -21.70
C LEU A 792 6.26 13.64 -21.65
N ARG A 793 6.34 14.92 -21.26
CA ARG A 793 5.18 15.79 -21.07
C ARG A 793 5.07 16.87 -22.14
N GLY A 794 3.84 17.13 -22.55
CA GLY A 794 3.51 18.11 -23.59
C GLY A 794 3.43 17.48 -24.98
N GLY A 795 3.25 18.32 -25.98
CA GLY A 795 2.91 17.90 -27.33
C GLY A 795 2.31 19.05 -28.12
N SER A 796 1.46 18.74 -29.11
CA SER A 796 0.83 19.76 -29.95
C SER A 796 -0.55 19.35 -30.40
N ASP A 797 -1.55 20.19 -30.11
CA ASP A 797 -2.93 19.99 -30.58
C ASP A 797 -3.11 20.26 -32.09
N LYS A 798 -2.01 20.63 -32.78
CA LYS A 798 -2.00 21.04 -34.20
C LYS A 798 -1.09 20.19 -35.07
N VAL A 799 -0.25 19.35 -34.48
CA VAL A 799 0.77 18.58 -35.18
C VAL A 799 0.66 17.14 -34.72
N ASP A 800 0.52 16.21 -35.66
CA ASP A 800 0.52 14.79 -35.30
C ASP A 800 1.94 14.36 -34.96
N ILE A 801 2.09 13.85 -33.74
CA ILE A 801 3.33 13.32 -33.19
C ILE A 801 3.08 11.86 -32.83
N LEU A 802 4.01 11.00 -33.23
CA LEU A 802 4.02 9.58 -32.91
C LEU A 802 5.29 9.22 -32.15
N TYR A 803 5.20 8.41 -31.09
CA TYR A 803 6.34 7.85 -30.36
C TYR A 803 6.41 6.33 -30.55
N GLU A 804 7.60 5.81 -30.89
CA GLU A 804 7.85 4.36 -30.96
C GLU A 804 8.46 3.84 -29.66
N THR A 805 9.63 4.37 -29.32
CA THR A 805 10.48 3.82 -28.26
C THR A 805 11.28 4.91 -27.59
N VAL A 806 11.60 4.68 -26.32
CA VAL A 806 12.65 5.36 -25.59
C VAL A 806 13.78 4.37 -25.34
N ARG A 807 15.01 4.76 -25.66
CA ARG A 807 16.22 4.00 -25.31
C ARG A 807 17.02 4.76 -24.25
N ILE A 808 17.47 4.05 -23.22
CA ILE A 808 18.27 4.57 -22.11
C ILE A 808 19.56 3.75 -22.03
N ASP A 809 20.70 4.40 -22.26
CA ASP A 809 22.01 3.76 -22.47
C ASP A 809 22.82 3.46 -21.19
#